data_AF-A0A7V4QSN2-F1
#
_entry.id   AF-A0A7V4QSN2-F1
#
_cell.length_a   1.000
_cell.length_b   1.000
_cell.length_c   1.000
_cell.angle_alpha   90.00
_cell.angle_beta   90.00
_cell.angle_gamma   90.00
#
_symmetry.space_group_name_H-M   'P 1'
#
loop_
_entity.id
_entity.type
_entity.pdbx_description
1 polymer ?
#
loop_
_entity_poly.entity_id
_entity_poly.type
_entity_poly.pdbx_seq_one_letter_code
_entity_poly.pdbx_strand_id
1 'polypeptide(L)'
;MKRFVETLIFIGMIVCSFLHAKEWYLLEDFEGVNYWSVVSWKTATKKVSIVKENPSEGENSLKVEFDYSSWSEKAQVMIEQFFDFSSVEKISFDIYNPTKNTFIITLALCTGEKWEWFESQEQKILPGWNKDVIFNLVSPTFKAAKTNWRNITKVENLKDIRRLVLTFVGGEGPVYIDNVRVYSDKKIDKISPTVRVVGDKIIFESFEDDKTEWDKAKWETQAVGVKLSKDWSSDGQQSLQLIFKDVTSSNKASYAIEGDFDWNKVNRFYLDVFNPTGKTVLINLALSTGEGWIWYESPDKVLTQKENKDIEFDLNAKNFKCEATNWTYSSYIKNKDKVKRICIQVLAPAGETLSGSIYIDNLRVTEGEPLVIKEEIKPPKFPEVIDVSKYKMPVIKSVEPNVKMVSKYDKFEVSININAYFENPYNPDEIEVIGNFFSPDGSIYKVPGFYYEEFRQEGGSLVSTGKKYWVVRFSPDKEGKWEYNIVVKNPAGKTESEKMMFECVSSKYKGFVRISEDKRYFKFSEGQTYFPIGQNVCWVVASDSWRYPNYLRKLNESGQNWMRLWNCPWGLIIEWGEPRGQGLGRYNQKDSFEFDKIIELAESLGIYIQFCFDYHGAFHKEITWEQNAYNYKNGGPCKEPIEFFKDTTAKDYYKRRLRYIVARWGYSRAIMGWEFFNEVDLISDYNEKIVADWHKEMAKYIKNIDYTKRLITTSFARVFAGDKINSLEEIDYIQTHIYSDEVLNAIYNISLEKMKKYKKPHFFGEIGGAVTDVSVEAKDKKGILLHDALWSSVMSMSAGTAMYWWWDGHIKANNLYYHYAAISRFLKDIDYVKMNFSHADVICVSENLYNDVIYAPPLDWEKSIGSELTIDKSGLVKGGLLSRYFQSPMWHKDMYVLPTFNVEYRTDGKFSIYVINSAKIGANLKVYLNDKLMLSHEFPKGRADHKIQKSFDIDVPKGKHVIKIVNDGEDWFNVGYILFTNVINDCQVIGLKNSERNFVMLWLKNPKWNVKNYLAGVEVKPIKNAKIEVKDIQNGQYIIDFWDTWNGVVLDKKEVEVNNNVLTFTPPEFSYDIACKIYKK
;
A
#
# COMPACT_ATOMS: atom_id res chain seq x y z
N MET A 1 37.39 -15.43 77.70
CA MET A 1 36.55 -14.23 77.95
C MET A 1 37.03 -12.98 77.21
N LYS A 2 38.32 -12.60 77.27
CA LYS A 2 38.85 -11.43 76.52
C LYS A 2 38.65 -11.53 74.98
N ARG A 3 38.89 -12.72 74.40
CA ARG A 3 38.60 -13.00 72.97
C ARG A 3 37.12 -13.01 72.60
N PHE A 4 36.20 -13.18 73.54
CA PHE A 4 34.75 -13.22 73.25
C PHE A 4 34.15 -11.80 73.25
N VAL A 5 34.71 -10.89 74.06
CA VAL A 5 34.35 -9.47 74.09
C VAL A 5 34.93 -8.73 72.88
N GLU A 6 36.15 -9.07 72.44
CA GLU A 6 36.75 -8.49 71.22
C GLU A 6 36.01 -8.90 69.93
N THR A 7 35.49 -10.13 69.83
CA THR A 7 34.70 -10.57 68.67
C THR A 7 33.30 -9.93 68.63
N LEU A 8 32.66 -9.66 69.77
CA LEU A 8 31.37 -8.96 69.81
C LEU A 8 31.49 -7.47 69.51
N ILE A 9 32.60 -6.82 69.88
CA ILE A 9 32.89 -5.42 69.52
C ILE A 9 33.26 -5.31 68.03
N PHE A 10 33.94 -6.30 67.45
CA PHE A 10 34.26 -6.32 66.01
C PHE A 10 33.02 -6.64 65.13
N ILE A 11 32.12 -7.51 65.59
CA ILE A 11 30.83 -7.77 64.90
C ILE A 11 29.87 -6.58 65.08
N GLY A 12 29.90 -5.90 66.23
CA GLY A 12 29.14 -4.65 66.44
C GLY A 12 29.63 -3.45 65.63
N MET A 13 30.93 -3.36 65.33
CA MET A 13 31.48 -2.27 64.49
C MET A 13 31.46 -2.57 62.98
N ILE A 14 31.36 -3.83 62.55
CA ILE A 14 31.16 -4.16 61.12
C ILE A 14 29.69 -4.09 60.73
N VAL A 15 28.75 -4.18 61.68
CA VAL A 15 27.31 -4.00 61.41
C VAL A 15 26.86 -2.53 61.45
N CYS A 16 27.76 -1.58 61.81
CA CYS A 16 27.46 -0.15 61.86
C CYS A 16 28.18 0.72 60.82
N SER A 17 28.79 0.14 59.79
CA SER A 17 29.35 0.91 58.66
C SER A 17 28.78 0.36 57.35
N PHE A 18 28.13 1.23 56.58
CA PHE A 18 27.40 1.00 55.31
C PHE A 18 25.90 0.69 55.37
N LEU A 19 25.18 1.21 56.36
CA LEU A 19 23.83 1.72 56.10
C LEU A 19 23.97 3.22 55.85
N HIS A 20 24.09 3.63 54.59
CA HIS A 20 23.87 5.05 54.27
C HIS A 20 22.41 5.36 54.61
N ALA A 21 22.18 6.38 55.45
CA ALA A 21 20.84 6.89 55.64
C ALA A 21 20.33 7.38 54.27
N LYS A 22 19.08 7.05 53.92
CA LYS A 22 18.47 7.57 52.70
C LYS A 22 18.27 9.08 52.86
N GLU A 23 18.67 9.84 51.85
CA GLU A 23 18.57 11.30 51.84
C GLU A 23 18.02 11.76 50.47
N TRP A 24 17.59 13.02 50.40
CA TRP A 24 17.16 13.63 49.13
C TRP A 24 18.36 14.18 48.37
N TYR A 25 18.54 13.72 47.13
CA TYR A 25 19.54 14.23 46.20
C TYR A 25 18.87 15.02 45.08
N LEU A 26 19.47 16.16 44.73
CA LEU A 26 19.04 17.02 43.63
C LEU A 26 19.51 16.43 42.30
N LEU A 27 18.53 16.10 41.44
CA LEU A 27 18.75 15.52 40.11
C LEU A 27 18.79 16.60 39.02
N GLU A 28 17.91 17.59 39.10
CA GLU A 28 17.79 18.70 38.15
C GLU A 28 17.30 19.96 38.87
N ASP A 29 18.03 21.06 38.68
CA ASP A 29 17.73 22.40 39.21
C ASP A 29 17.48 23.43 38.11
N PHE A 30 17.51 23.02 36.84
CA PHE A 30 17.20 23.87 35.68
C PHE A 30 18.11 25.09 35.50
N GLU A 31 19.21 25.16 36.24
CA GLU A 31 20.27 26.16 36.09
C GLU A 31 21.26 25.83 34.95
N GLY A 32 21.13 24.64 34.37
CA GLY A 32 21.99 24.10 33.31
C GLY A 32 21.29 23.88 31.97
N VAL A 33 21.72 22.85 31.25
CA VAL A 33 21.16 22.48 29.94
C VAL A 33 19.78 21.84 30.12
N ASN A 34 18.79 22.27 29.35
CA ASN A 34 17.47 21.65 29.37
C ASN A 34 17.44 20.31 28.64
N TYR A 35 17.27 19.22 29.38
CA TYR A 35 17.08 17.88 28.81
C TYR A 35 15.60 17.47 28.66
N TRP A 36 14.67 18.33 29.05
CA TRP A 36 13.24 18.08 28.93
C TRP A 36 12.70 18.55 27.59
N SER A 37 11.86 17.72 26.99
CA SER A 37 11.34 17.90 25.64
C SER A 37 9.84 17.63 25.58
N VAL A 38 9.20 18.15 24.54
CA VAL A 38 7.85 17.74 24.16
C VAL A 38 7.93 16.30 23.65
N VAL A 39 7.00 15.44 24.10
CA VAL A 39 6.93 14.06 23.61
C VAL A 39 6.74 14.00 22.08
N SER A 40 7.26 12.96 21.44
CA SER A 40 7.22 12.82 19.97
C SER A 40 5.87 12.33 19.42
N TRP A 41 4.93 11.94 20.28
CA TRP A 41 3.57 11.56 19.90
C TRP A 41 2.58 12.70 20.18
N LYS A 42 1.33 12.54 19.73
CA LYS A 42 0.28 13.56 19.91
C LYS A 42 0.14 13.93 21.39
N THR A 43 0.31 15.21 21.68
CA THR A 43 0.26 15.81 23.02
C THR A 43 -0.29 17.23 22.92
N ALA A 44 -0.94 17.71 23.97
CA ALA A 44 -1.35 19.11 24.09
C ALA A 44 -0.21 20.03 24.59
N THR A 45 1.00 19.51 24.81
CA THR A 45 2.16 20.35 25.12
C THR A 45 2.60 21.10 23.89
N LYS A 46 2.59 22.44 23.96
CA LYS A 46 3.03 23.33 22.90
C LYS A 46 4.55 23.49 22.89
N LYS A 47 5.13 23.73 24.06
CA LYS A 47 6.55 24.07 24.20
C LYS A 47 7.04 23.81 25.63
N VAL A 48 8.33 23.53 25.75
CA VAL A 48 9.06 23.49 27.02
C VAL A 48 10.26 24.44 26.92
N SER A 49 10.51 25.24 27.95
CA SER A 49 11.66 26.16 27.99
C SER A 49 12.09 26.46 29.41
N ILE A 50 13.39 26.69 29.61
CA ILE A 50 13.95 27.23 30.86
C ILE A 50 13.70 28.73 30.88
N VAL A 51 13.18 29.23 31.99
CA VAL A 51 12.79 30.63 32.17
C VAL A 51 13.13 31.11 33.58
N LYS A 52 13.15 32.42 33.83
CA LYS A 52 13.48 32.99 35.16
C LYS A 52 12.26 33.13 36.10
N GLU A 53 11.08 32.81 35.60
CA GLU A 53 9.82 32.93 36.32
C GLU A 53 9.60 31.74 37.25
N ASN A 54 9.18 32.04 38.49
CA ASN A 54 8.78 31.06 39.50
C ASN A 54 9.78 29.92 39.80
N PRO A 55 11.09 30.17 39.96
CA PRO A 55 11.98 29.18 40.58
C PRO A 55 11.57 28.95 42.04
N SER A 56 11.59 27.69 42.50
CA SER A 56 11.43 27.36 43.91
C SER A 56 12.72 27.62 44.69
N GLU A 57 13.88 27.45 44.04
CA GLU A 57 15.24 27.83 44.46
C GLU A 57 16.07 28.17 43.21
N GLY A 58 17.16 28.95 43.33
CA GLY A 58 17.95 29.35 42.14
C GLY A 58 17.36 30.52 41.34
N GLU A 59 17.77 30.64 40.07
CA GLU A 59 17.33 31.69 39.14
C GLU A 59 16.35 31.19 38.07
N ASN A 60 16.29 29.88 37.79
CA ASN A 60 15.61 29.32 36.63
C ASN A 60 14.60 28.23 37.00
N SER A 61 13.57 28.04 36.16
CA SER A 61 12.61 26.94 36.25
C SER A 61 12.23 26.45 34.86
N LEU A 62 11.67 25.23 34.78
CA LEU A 62 11.14 24.68 33.55
C LEU A 62 9.69 25.11 33.33
N LYS A 63 9.45 25.99 32.36
CA LYS A 63 8.10 26.34 31.91
C LYS A 63 7.59 25.32 30.90
N VAL A 64 6.42 24.75 31.18
CA VAL A 64 5.67 23.91 30.25
C VAL A 64 4.43 24.64 29.78
N GLU A 65 4.34 24.87 28.48
CA GLU A 65 3.23 25.57 27.83
C GLU A 65 2.31 24.58 27.12
N PHE A 66 1.00 24.80 27.26
CA PHE A 66 -0.03 23.91 26.74
C PHE A 66 -0.89 24.59 25.65
N ASP A 67 -1.48 23.78 24.78
CA ASP A 67 -2.43 24.16 23.73
C ASP A 67 -3.58 23.12 23.69
N TYR A 68 -4.38 23.11 24.76
CA TYR A 68 -5.49 22.17 24.89
C TYR A 68 -6.63 22.54 23.95
N SER A 69 -7.07 21.57 23.13
CA SER A 69 -8.30 21.67 22.34
C SER A 69 -9.53 21.16 23.13
N SER A 70 -9.30 20.42 24.22
CA SER A 70 -10.35 20.01 25.16
C SER A 70 -9.79 19.71 26.56
N TRP A 71 -10.64 19.76 27.58
CA TRP A 71 -10.27 19.51 28.99
C TRP A 71 -9.81 18.07 29.29
N SER A 72 -10.07 17.11 28.39
CA SER A 72 -9.66 15.71 28.52
C SER A 72 -8.34 15.37 27.81
N GLU A 73 -7.76 16.32 27.07
CA GLU A 73 -6.48 16.08 26.41
C GLU A 73 -5.33 16.00 27.43
N LYS A 74 -4.30 15.23 27.06
CA LYS A 74 -3.09 15.05 27.86
C LYS A 74 -1.99 15.93 27.30
N ALA A 75 -1.41 16.78 28.15
CA ALA A 75 -0.15 17.44 27.84
C ALA A 75 0.99 16.68 28.52
N GLN A 76 1.97 16.24 27.74
CA GLN A 76 3.07 15.41 28.20
C GLN A 76 4.42 16.04 27.89
N VAL A 77 5.31 16.01 28.86
CA VAL A 77 6.73 16.38 28.73
C VAL A 77 7.58 15.20 29.15
N MET A 78 8.72 15.02 28.50
CA MET A 78 9.59 13.88 28.77
C MET A 78 11.06 14.25 28.78
N ILE A 79 11.80 13.41 29.49
CA ILE A 79 13.22 13.21 29.28
C ILE A 79 13.45 11.78 28.80
N GLU A 80 14.23 11.63 27.73
CA GLU A 80 14.64 10.35 27.16
C GLU A 80 16.14 10.16 27.39
N GLN A 81 16.47 9.57 28.53
CA GLN A 81 17.84 9.26 28.96
C GLN A 81 17.85 7.96 29.76
N PHE A 82 19.03 7.36 29.85
CA PHE A 82 19.24 6.18 30.68
C PHE A 82 19.49 6.59 32.14
N PHE A 83 18.68 6.10 33.06
CA PHE A 83 18.93 6.26 34.49
C PHE A 83 19.01 4.91 35.20
N ASP A 84 20.00 4.78 36.09
CA ASP A 84 20.02 3.74 37.11
C ASP A 84 19.38 4.29 38.39
N PHE A 85 18.09 4.02 38.55
CA PHE A 85 17.30 4.32 39.74
C PHE A 85 17.18 3.10 40.67
N SER A 86 18.07 2.10 40.57
CA SER A 86 17.99 0.89 41.40
C SER A 86 18.06 1.17 42.91
N SER A 87 18.75 2.24 43.31
CA SER A 87 18.83 2.74 44.69
C SER A 87 17.76 3.79 45.04
N VAL A 88 16.92 4.22 44.09
CA VAL A 88 15.95 5.30 44.27
C VAL A 88 14.61 4.74 44.74
N GLU A 89 14.10 5.27 45.85
CA GLU A 89 12.80 4.89 46.39
C GLU A 89 11.68 5.82 45.92
N LYS A 90 11.95 7.12 45.90
CA LYS A 90 10.98 8.18 45.59
C LYS A 90 11.61 9.24 44.70
N ILE A 91 10.78 9.88 43.91
CA ILE A 91 11.12 11.08 43.13
C ILE A 91 10.13 12.18 43.49
N SER A 92 10.61 13.43 43.59
CA SER A 92 9.78 14.60 43.87
C SER A 92 10.05 15.74 42.90
N PHE A 93 9.04 16.60 42.76
CA PHE A 93 9.05 17.79 41.91
C PHE A 93 8.46 18.96 42.70
N ASP A 94 9.02 20.16 42.56
CA ASP A 94 8.33 21.39 42.92
C ASP A 94 7.59 21.93 41.71
N ILE A 95 6.29 22.20 41.85
CA ILE A 95 5.45 22.65 40.74
C ILE A 95 4.69 23.91 41.13
N TYR A 96 4.88 24.98 40.39
CA TYR A 96 4.09 26.19 40.50
C TYR A 96 3.01 26.24 39.41
N ASN A 97 1.76 26.33 39.86
CA ASN A 97 0.59 26.52 39.01
C ASN A 97 0.10 27.97 39.11
N PRO A 98 0.36 28.84 38.12
CA PRO A 98 -0.06 30.24 38.15
C PRO A 98 -1.56 30.43 37.87
N THR A 99 -2.28 29.35 37.53
CA THR A 99 -3.65 29.41 37.02
C THR A 99 -4.66 29.28 38.16
N LYS A 100 -5.94 29.59 37.88
CA LYS A 100 -7.04 29.37 38.84
C LYS A 100 -7.55 27.92 38.87
N ASN A 101 -7.12 27.10 37.92
CA ASN A 101 -7.60 25.73 37.73
C ASN A 101 -6.65 24.73 38.41
N THR A 102 -7.18 23.61 38.88
CA THR A 102 -6.38 22.50 39.41
C THR A 102 -5.98 21.57 38.27
N PHE A 103 -4.68 21.31 38.11
CA PHE A 103 -4.22 20.28 37.18
C PHE A 103 -4.20 18.90 37.84
N ILE A 104 -4.35 17.86 37.04
CA ILE A 104 -3.99 16.48 37.40
C ILE A 104 -2.61 16.18 36.82
N ILE A 105 -1.74 15.57 37.62
CA ILE A 105 -0.42 15.10 37.19
C ILE A 105 -0.27 13.57 37.37
N THR A 106 0.37 12.91 36.41
CA THR A 106 0.92 11.54 36.56
C THR A 106 2.39 11.49 36.15
N LEU A 107 3.13 10.57 36.77
CA LEU A 107 4.49 10.20 36.37
C LEU A 107 4.45 8.86 35.64
N ALA A 108 5.00 8.80 34.43
CA ALA A 108 5.23 7.55 33.72
C ALA A 108 6.72 7.28 33.51
N LEU A 109 7.16 6.06 33.79
CA LEU A 109 8.51 5.58 33.52
C LEU A 109 8.47 4.47 32.48
N CYS A 110 9.38 4.54 31.51
CA CYS A 110 9.61 3.46 30.56
C CYS A 110 10.91 2.75 30.94
N THR A 111 10.87 1.45 31.22
CA THR A 111 12.02 0.72 31.77
C THR A 111 12.38 -0.54 30.99
N GLY A 112 13.66 -0.91 31.07
CA GLY A 112 14.21 -2.13 30.51
C GLY A 112 14.24 -2.20 28.98
N GLU A 113 14.92 -3.23 28.47
CA GLU A 113 15.07 -3.51 27.03
C GLU A 113 13.76 -3.68 26.27
N LYS A 114 12.67 -3.97 26.97
CA LYS A 114 11.33 -4.14 26.40
C LYS A 114 10.49 -2.87 26.37
N TRP A 115 11.04 -1.73 26.80
CA TRP A 115 10.32 -0.45 26.86
C TRP A 115 8.99 -0.57 27.63
N GLU A 116 9.01 -1.20 28.80
CA GLU A 116 7.81 -1.43 29.61
C GLU A 116 7.38 -0.14 30.31
N TRP A 117 6.11 0.23 30.15
CA TRP A 117 5.54 1.45 30.73
C TRP A 117 4.90 1.21 32.09
N PHE A 118 5.24 2.08 33.04
CA PHE A 118 4.64 2.17 34.36
C PHE A 118 4.13 3.59 34.59
N GLU A 119 2.82 3.79 34.77
CA GLU A 119 2.22 5.09 35.05
C GLU A 119 1.70 5.14 36.49
N SER A 120 1.95 6.24 37.21
CA SER A 120 1.55 6.41 38.60
C SER A 120 0.03 6.60 38.76
N GLN A 121 -0.44 6.66 40.00
CA GLN A 121 -1.74 7.27 40.29
C GLN A 121 -1.71 8.79 40.02
N GLU A 122 -2.89 9.34 39.76
CA GLU A 122 -3.13 10.76 39.56
C GLU A 122 -2.97 11.55 40.87
N GLN A 123 -2.27 12.68 40.81
CA GLN A 123 -2.16 13.65 41.91
C GLN A 123 -2.69 15.01 41.45
N LYS A 124 -3.16 15.84 42.39
CA LYS A 124 -3.68 17.19 42.10
C LYS A 124 -2.59 18.24 42.30
N ILE A 125 -2.50 19.19 41.37
CA ILE A 125 -1.68 20.39 41.45
C ILE A 125 -2.60 21.60 41.59
N LEU A 126 -2.70 22.12 42.82
CA LEU A 126 -3.57 23.25 43.17
C LEU A 126 -2.98 24.58 42.65
N PRO A 127 -3.78 25.64 42.48
CA PRO A 127 -3.26 26.99 42.25
C PRO A 127 -2.18 27.39 43.28
N GLY A 128 -1.06 27.95 42.81
CA GLY A 128 0.10 28.32 43.61
C GLY A 128 1.20 27.24 43.65
N TRP A 129 2.06 27.32 44.67
CA TRP A 129 3.17 26.37 44.87
C TRP A 129 2.69 25.04 45.43
N ASN A 130 3.05 23.95 44.75
CA ASN A 130 2.93 22.57 45.20
C ASN A 130 4.36 22.04 45.33
N LYS A 131 4.97 22.23 46.50
CA LYS A 131 6.31 21.73 46.79
C LYS A 131 6.25 20.25 47.16
N ASP A 132 7.29 19.50 46.79
CA ASP A 132 7.47 18.08 47.10
C ASP A 132 6.32 17.17 46.60
N VAL A 133 5.94 17.32 45.33
CA VAL A 133 5.02 16.38 44.66
C VAL A 133 5.73 15.03 44.48
N ILE A 134 5.48 14.09 45.40
CA ILE A 134 6.25 12.84 45.54
C ILE A 134 5.57 11.65 44.85
N PHE A 135 6.34 10.89 44.06
CA PHE A 135 5.97 9.59 43.52
C PHE A 135 6.86 8.49 44.11
N ASN A 136 6.25 7.45 44.72
CA ASN A 136 6.98 6.34 45.33
C ASN A 136 7.14 5.17 44.34
N LEU A 137 8.34 5.03 43.77
CA LEU A 137 8.63 4.11 42.67
C LEU A 137 8.54 2.63 43.09
N VAL A 138 8.72 2.33 44.38
CA VAL A 138 8.74 0.96 44.90
C VAL A 138 7.42 0.53 45.54
N SER A 139 6.45 1.43 45.67
CA SER A 139 5.11 1.14 46.17
C SER A 139 4.19 0.63 45.06
N PRO A 140 3.22 -0.27 45.35
CA PRO A 140 2.30 -0.83 44.38
C PRO A 140 1.20 0.17 43.95
N THR A 141 1.60 1.36 43.50
CA THR A 141 0.72 2.48 43.12
C THR A 141 0.78 2.79 41.62
N PHE A 142 1.57 2.06 40.86
CA PHE A 142 1.70 2.19 39.41
C PHE A 142 0.81 1.17 38.69
N LYS A 143 0.45 1.49 37.46
CA LYS A 143 -0.23 0.63 36.50
C LYS A 143 0.68 0.37 35.29
N ALA A 144 0.60 -0.85 34.76
CA ALA A 144 1.34 -1.30 33.58
C ALA A 144 0.50 -2.26 32.73
N ALA A 145 0.92 -2.54 31.50
CA ALA A 145 0.21 -3.46 30.60
C ALA A 145 -0.07 -4.83 31.27
N LYS A 146 0.90 -5.39 31.99
CA LYS A 146 0.75 -6.67 32.72
C LYS A 146 -0.31 -6.67 33.82
N THR A 147 -0.68 -5.49 34.32
CA THR A 147 -1.71 -5.32 35.36
C THR A 147 -3.09 -5.01 34.78
N ASN A 148 -3.25 -5.08 33.45
CA ASN A 148 -4.42 -4.54 32.75
C ASN A 148 -4.68 -3.07 33.13
N TRP A 149 -3.61 -2.28 33.24
CA TRP A 149 -3.66 -0.86 33.57
C TRP A 149 -4.34 -0.52 34.92
N ARG A 150 -4.25 -1.42 35.92
CA ARG A 150 -4.70 -1.18 37.29
C ARG A 150 -3.53 -0.77 38.18
N ASN A 151 -3.72 0.21 39.06
CA ASN A 151 -2.68 0.74 39.96
C ASN A 151 -2.37 -0.23 41.12
N ILE A 152 -1.75 -1.36 40.82
CA ILE A 152 -1.45 -2.46 41.76
C ILE A 152 -0.02 -3.00 41.63
N THR A 153 0.86 -2.31 40.89
CA THR A 153 2.25 -2.71 40.72
C THR A 153 3.21 -1.58 41.08
N LYS A 154 4.48 -1.93 41.28
CA LYS A 154 5.59 -0.97 41.45
C LYS A 154 6.34 -0.84 40.13
N VAL A 155 7.21 0.15 40.03
CA VAL A 155 8.09 0.27 38.86
C VAL A 155 9.15 -0.84 38.94
N GLU A 156 9.24 -1.65 37.88
CA GLU A 156 10.25 -2.70 37.77
C GLU A 156 11.40 -2.24 36.87
N ASN A 157 12.54 -2.93 36.94
CA ASN A 157 13.76 -2.60 36.18
C ASN A 157 14.26 -1.17 36.38
N LEU A 158 14.22 -0.66 37.62
CA LEU A 158 14.71 0.67 37.97
C LEU A 158 16.19 0.91 37.58
N LYS A 159 16.98 -0.14 37.34
CA LYS A 159 18.37 -0.03 36.84
C LYS A 159 18.50 0.45 35.38
N ASP A 160 17.41 0.47 34.62
CA ASP A 160 17.38 0.82 33.19
C ASP A 160 16.11 1.61 32.89
N ILE A 161 15.98 2.80 33.49
CA ILE A 161 14.97 3.78 33.09
C ILE A 161 15.41 4.39 31.77
N ARG A 162 14.52 4.49 30.80
CA ARG A 162 14.80 5.03 29.45
C ARG A 162 14.05 6.30 29.14
N ARG A 163 12.85 6.43 29.72
CA ARG A 163 12.04 7.66 29.65
C ARG A 163 11.42 7.93 31.00
N LEU A 164 11.37 9.22 31.33
CA LEU A 164 10.54 9.76 32.40
C LEU A 164 9.60 10.79 31.77
N VAL A 165 8.30 10.61 31.97
CA VAL A 165 7.24 11.43 31.38
C VAL A 165 6.35 11.99 32.48
N LEU A 166 6.14 13.30 32.49
CA LEU A 166 5.09 13.94 33.28
C LEU A 166 3.90 14.25 32.38
N THR A 167 2.70 13.86 32.83
CA THR A 167 1.44 14.12 32.12
C THR A 167 0.58 15.07 32.93
N PHE A 168 0.09 16.12 32.30
CA PHE A 168 -0.83 17.11 32.85
C PHE A 168 -2.20 17.02 32.14
N VAL A 169 -3.28 17.15 32.92
CA VAL A 169 -4.67 17.20 32.43
C VAL A 169 -5.47 18.23 33.23
N GLY A 170 -6.46 18.88 32.61
CA GLY A 170 -7.52 19.58 33.34
C GLY A 170 -7.26 21.05 33.74
N GLY A 171 -6.35 21.77 33.07
CA GLY A 171 -6.18 23.21 33.29
C GLY A 171 -5.75 23.96 32.02
N GLU A 172 -5.94 25.27 32.00
CA GLU A 172 -5.53 26.17 30.91
C GLU A 172 -4.48 27.14 31.43
N GLY A 173 -3.34 27.27 30.73
CA GLY A 173 -2.19 28.09 31.14
C GLY A 173 -0.95 27.24 31.47
N PRO A 174 0.25 27.85 31.56
CA PRO A 174 1.48 27.09 31.77
C PRO A 174 1.61 26.56 33.20
N VAL A 175 2.49 25.58 33.39
CA VAL A 175 3.02 25.20 34.71
C VAL A 175 4.54 25.38 34.73
N TYR A 176 5.08 25.64 35.91
CA TYR A 176 6.51 25.78 36.13
C TYR A 176 6.98 24.66 37.04
N ILE A 177 8.05 23.95 36.65
CA ILE A 177 8.61 22.83 37.39
C ILE A 177 10.02 23.21 37.80
N ASP A 178 10.36 22.95 39.07
CA ASP A 178 11.68 23.18 39.60
C ASP A 178 12.10 22.06 40.57
N ASN A 179 13.40 21.96 40.86
CA ASN A 179 14.01 21.06 41.83
C ASN A 179 13.50 19.61 41.78
N VAL A 180 13.90 18.87 40.75
CA VAL A 180 13.66 17.43 40.67
C VAL A 180 14.61 16.72 41.63
N ARG A 181 14.06 16.00 42.61
CA ARG A 181 14.85 15.36 43.67
C ARG A 181 14.53 13.88 43.76
N VAL A 182 15.52 13.07 44.12
CA VAL A 182 15.38 11.62 44.32
C VAL A 182 15.78 11.24 45.74
N TYR A 183 14.96 10.41 46.40
CA TYR A 183 15.25 9.88 47.73
C TYR A 183 15.93 8.52 47.59
N SER A 184 17.22 8.46 47.93
CA SER A 184 18.08 7.29 47.68
C SER A 184 19.07 7.06 48.80
N ASP A 185 19.58 5.83 48.94
CA ASP A 185 20.70 5.49 49.83
C ASP A 185 22.07 5.69 49.14
N LYS A 186 22.07 6.12 47.87
CA LYS A 186 23.26 6.49 47.10
C LYS A 186 23.03 7.83 46.42
N LYS A 187 24.07 8.68 46.40
CA LYS A 187 24.05 9.90 45.61
C LYS A 187 23.87 9.55 44.13
N ILE A 188 22.87 10.14 43.49
CA ILE A 188 22.63 10.04 42.05
C ILE A 188 23.18 11.31 41.40
N ASP A 189 23.94 11.15 40.33
CA ASP A 189 24.49 12.29 39.59
C ASP A 189 23.38 13.11 38.93
N LYS A 190 23.61 14.41 38.72
CA LYS A 190 22.69 15.28 37.99
C LYS A 190 22.42 14.72 36.59
N ILE A 191 21.28 15.08 36.02
CA ILE A 191 20.94 14.74 34.63
C ILE A 191 22.08 15.18 33.71
N SER A 192 22.73 14.21 33.08
CA SER A 192 23.82 14.42 32.14
C SER A 192 23.76 13.35 31.06
N PRO A 193 24.16 13.65 29.81
CA PRO A 193 24.22 12.64 28.76
C PRO A 193 25.32 11.64 29.11
N THR A 194 24.94 10.52 29.73
CA THR A 194 25.82 9.35 29.89
C THR A 194 25.11 8.12 29.33
N VAL A 195 25.59 7.67 28.17
CA VAL A 195 25.22 6.38 27.56
C VAL A 195 26.43 5.44 27.66
N ARG A 196 26.13 4.18 27.96
CA ARG A 196 27.02 3.03 28.04
C ARG A 196 28.03 2.99 26.87
N VAL A 197 29.33 3.07 27.15
CA VAL A 197 30.39 2.85 26.15
C VAL A 197 30.45 1.35 25.83
N VAL A 198 30.34 1.01 24.55
CA VAL A 198 30.66 -0.33 24.02
C VAL A 198 31.67 -0.13 22.90
N GLY A 199 32.92 -0.54 23.14
CA GLY A 199 34.04 -0.46 22.20
C GLY A 199 35.03 0.68 22.48
N ASP A 200 36.29 0.47 22.10
CA ASP A 200 37.34 1.50 22.16
C ASP A 200 37.07 2.60 21.12
N LYS A 201 37.33 3.87 21.47
CA LYS A 201 37.26 5.00 20.53
C LYS A 201 38.51 4.99 19.66
N ILE A 202 38.33 4.82 18.35
CA ILE A 202 39.37 4.84 17.34
C ILE A 202 39.41 6.25 16.74
N ILE A 203 40.61 6.84 16.64
CA ILE A 203 40.78 8.15 16.00
C ILE A 203 40.48 8.01 14.50
N PHE A 204 39.52 8.79 14.03
CA PHE A 204 39.17 8.94 12.61
C PHE A 204 39.96 10.08 11.97
N GLU A 205 40.09 11.22 12.67
CA GLU A 205 40.84 12.38 12.21
C GLU A 205 41.33 13.17 13.43
N SER A 206 42.65 13.37 13.54
CA SER A 206 43.29 14.13 14.63
C SER A 206 43.75 15.51 14.21
N PHE A 207 43.70 15.83 12.92
CA PHE A 207 44.18 17.08 12.33
C PHE A 207 45.66 17.40 12.53
N GLU A 208 46.50 16.44 12.93
CA GLU A 208 47.93 16.69 13.21
C GLU A 208 48.81 16.75 11.95
N ASP A 209 48.26 16.41 10.79
CA ASP A 209 48.95 16.54 9.51
C ASP A 209 49.07 18.01 9.05
N ASP A 210 50.06 18.32 8.21
CA ASP A 210 50.28 19.68 7.68
C ASP A 210 49.17 20.15 6.72
N LYS A 211 48.24 19.26 6.34
CA LYS A 211 47.14 19.52 5.41
C LYS A 211 45.87 18.83 5.89
N THR A 212 44.72 19.37 5.48
CA THR A 212 43.40 18.77 5.75
C THR A 212 42.64 18.56 4.45
N GLU A 213 41.89 17.47 4.37
CA GLU A 213 40.96 17.20 3.26
C GLU A 213 39.56 17.78 3.50
N TRP A 214 39.31 18.29 4.71
CA TRP A 214 38.08 19.02 5.00
C TRP A 214 38.07 20.34 4.24
N ASP A 215 36.91 20.69 3.68
CA ASP A 215 36.68 21.99 3.08
C ASP A 215 35.25 22.45 3.38
N LYS A 216 34.94 23.70 3.08
CA LYS A 216 33.54 24.13 3.00
C LYS A 216 32.83 23.30 1.92
N ALA A 217 31.57 23.02 2.17
CA ALA A 217 30.74 22.33 1.21
C ALA A 217 30.66 23.08 -0.13
N LYS A 218 30.60 22.33 -1.24
CA LYS A 218 30.57 22.89 -2.61
C LYS A 218 29.20 23.40 -3.06
N TRP A 219 28.18 23.33 -2.20
CA TRP A 219 26.85 23.90 -2.44
C TRP A 219 26.68 25.22 -1.67
N GLU A 220 25.54 25.89 -1.86
CA GLU A 220 25.25 27.14 -1.15
C GLU A 220 25.24 26.92 0.37
N THR A 221 26.15 27.60 1.06
CA THR A 221 26.35 27.45 2.50
C THR A 221 26.93 28.73 3.11
N GLN A 222 26.72 28.92 4.41
CA GLN A 222 27.29 30.03 5.19
C GLN A 222 28.74 29.75 5.67
N ALA A 223 29.32 28.61 5.26
CA ALA A 223 30.73 28.30 5.51
C ALA A 223 31.64 29.18 4.65
N VAL A 224 32.55 29.89 5.31
CA VAL A 224 33.55 30.77 4.66
C VAL A 224 34.77 29.96 4.25
N GLY A 225 35.22 29.04 5.11
CA GLY A 225 36.34 28.14 4.84
C GLY A 225 36.77 27.38 6.10
N VAL A 226 37.80 26.55 5.96
CA VAL A 226 38.46 25.87 7.08
C VAL A 226 39.95 26.20 7.13
N LYS A 227 40.56 26.06 8.30
CA LYS A 227 42.00 26.25 8.48
C LYS A 227 42.52 25.41 9.65
N LEU A 228 43.65 24.72 9.48
CA LEU A 228 44.37 24.12 10.60
C LEU A 228 44.90 25.22 11.53
N SER A 229 44.66 25.10 12.83
CA SER A 229 45.00 26.12 13.82
C SER A 229 45.62 25.54 15.09
N LYS A 230 46.60 26.27 15.62
CA LYS A 230 47.23 25.99 16.92
C LYS A 230 46.60 26.78 18.07
N ASP A 231 45.53 27.54 17.78
CA ASP A 231 44.86 28.37 18.78
C ASP A 231 44.13 27.53 19.84
N TRP A 232 43.73 26.30 19.48
CA TRP A 232 43.14 25.33 20.38
C TRP A 232 43.40 23.92 19.84
N SER A 233 43.64 22.96 20.73
CA SER A 233 43.58 21.52 20.47
C SER A 233 43.05 20.83 21.73
N SER A 234 42.22 19.82 21.53
CA SER A 234 41.73 18.91 22.57
C SER A 234 42.72 17.76 22.85
N ASP A 235 43.49 17.40 21.82
CA ASP A 235 44.52 16.37 21.80
C ASP A 235 45.56 16.74 20.72
N GLY A 236 46.84 16.45 20.91
CA GLY A 236 47.89 16.90 19.96
C GLY A 236 48.17 18.42 19.98
N GLN A 237 48.68 18.96 18.87
CA GLN A 237 49.19 20.34 18.77
C GLN A 237 48.31 21.29 17.95
N GLN A 238 47.32 20.80 17.20
CA GLN A 238 46.47 21.62 16.35
C GLN A 238 45.05 21.04 16.19
N SER A 239 44.13 21.86 15.67
CA SER A 239 42.74 21.49 15.38
C SER A 239 42.27 22.09 14.06
N LEU A 240 41.07 21.72 13.62
CA LEU A 240 40.45 22.33 12.45
C LEU A 240 39.52 23.48 12.86
N GLN A 241 39.89 24.71 12.46
CA GLN A 241 39.04 25.88 12.58
C GLN A 241 38.00 25.90 11.46
N LEU A 242 36.72 25.96 11.83
CA LEU A 242 35.57 26.09 10.93
C LEU A 242 35.06 27.53 10.95
N ILE A 243 35.19 28.26 9.83
CA ILE A 243 34.89 29.70 9.74
C ILE A 243 33.56 29.89 9.03
N PHE A 244 32.63 30.64 9.63
CA PHE A 244 31.29 30.89 9.09
C PHE A 244 30.85 32.34 9.27
N LYS A 245 29.88 32.77 8.47
CA LYS A 245 29.32 34.11 8.52
C LYS A 245 27.82 34.06 8.27
N ASP A 246 27.05 34.86 8.99
CA ASP A 246 25.63 35.10 8.80
C ASP A 246 24.77 33.80 8.90
N VAL A 247 25.18 32.89 9.79
CA VAL A 247 24.43 31.65 10.11
C VAL A 247 23.20 31.99 10.95
N THR A 248 22.04 31.50 10.54
CA THR A 248 20.73 31.70 11.19
C THR A 248 20.04 30.36 11.42
N SER A 249 18.86 30.35 12.04
CA SER A 249 18.06 29.12 12.19
C SER A 249 17.46 28.59 10.88
N SER A 250 17.53 29.35 9.78
CA SER A 250 16.99 28.96 8.46
C SER A 250 18.07 28.58 7.44
N ASN A 251 19.35 28.69 7.79
CA ASN A 251 20.47 28.32 6.92
C ASN A 251 21.54 27.59 7.73
N LYS A 252 22.62 27.13 7.07
CA LYS A 252 23.69 26.36 7.73
C LYS A 252 25.06 26.68 7.13
N ALA A 253 26.10 26.62 7.95
CA ALA A 253 27.47 26.52 7.49
C ALA A 253 27.90 25.05 7.48
N SER A 254 28.26 24.51 6.32
CA SER A 254 28.51 23.09 6.11
C SER A 254 29.95 22.87 5.67
N TYR A 255 30.62 21.94 6.34
CA TYR A 255 32.01 21.56 6.08
C TYR A 255 32.03 20.07 5.84
N ALA A 256 32.70 19.63 4.79
CA ALA A 256 32.63 18.25 4.35
C ALA A 256 33.98 17.71 3.89
N ILE A 257 34.12 16.41 4.08
CA ILE A 257 35.10 15.57 3.39
C ILE A 257 34.32 14.62 2.47
N GLU A 258 34.81 14.45 1.25
CA GLU A 258 34.27 13.53 0.24
C GLU A 258 35.25 12.39 0.03
N GLY A 259 34.74 11.17 0.00
CA GLY A 259 35.56 9.97 -0.12
C GLY A 259 34.69 8.73 -0.11
N ASP A 260 35.29 7.58 -0.33
CA ASP A 260 34.61 6.28 -0.25
C ASP A 260 34.92 5.65 1.11
N PHE A 261 34.04 5.87 2.11
CA PHE A 261 34.21 5.34 3.46
C PHE A 261 33.31 4.13 3.68
N ASP A 262 33.90 3.03 4.17
CA ASP A 262 33.16 1.88 4.69
C ASP A 262 32.95 2.06 6.20
N TRP A 263 31.76 2.53 6.56
CA TRP A 263 31.31 2.76 7.93
C TRP A 263 30.31 1.70 8.41
N ASN A 264 30.26 0.51 7.77
CA ASN A 264 29.33 -0.54 8.19
C ASN A 264 29.51 -0.96 9.65
N LYS A 265 30.75 -0.95 10.13
CA LYS A 265 31.12 -1.29 11.51
C LYS A 265 31.14 -0.08 12.46
N VAL A 266 30.98 1.13 11.93
CA VAL A 266 30.96 2.34 12.76
C VAL A 266 29.60 2.46 13.43
N ASN A 267 29.63 2.51 14.77
CA ASN A 267 28.44 2.57 15.61
C ASN A 267 28.17 4.00 16.09
N ARG A 268 29.20 4.72 16.52
CA ARG A 268 29.08 6.10 17.02
C ARG A 268 30.21 6.95 16.45
N PHE A 269 29.94 8.22 16.22
CA PHE A 269 30.89 9.25 15.80
C PHE A 269 31.01 10.30 16.90
N TYR A 270 32.22 10.70 17.25
CA TYR A 270 32.54 11.66 18.29
C TYR A 270 33.45 12.75 17.73
N LEU A 271 33.37 13.93 18.32
CA LEU A 271 34.33 15.01 18.11
C LEU A 271 34.38 15.92 19.34
N ASP A 272 35.52 16.56 19.53
CA ASP A 272 35.70 17.63 20.51
C ASP A 272 35.55 18.98 19.81
N VAL A 273 34.87 19.93 20.44
CA VAL A 273 34.58 21.23 19.84
C VAL A 273 34.79 22.37 20.83
N PHE A 274 35.61 23.33 20.44
CA PHE A 274 35.74 24.60 21.15
C PHE A 274 34.95 25.70 20.45
N ASN A 275 34.03 26.30 21.20
CA ASN A 275 33.19 27.40 20.75
C ASN A 275 33.63 28.73 21.40
N PRO A 276 34.45 29.55 20.72
CA PRO A 276 34.92 30.84 21.21
C PRO A 276 33.94 32.01 20.94
N THR A 277 32.79 31.76 20.29
CA THR A 277 31.94 32.83 19.73
C THR A 277 31.25 33.71 20.77
N GLY A 278 31.25 33.30 22.05
CA GLY A 278 30.48 33.94 23.11
C GLY A 278 28.96 33.79 22.95
N LYS A 279 28.51 32.94 22.01
CA LYS A 279 27.10 32.64 21.73
C LYS A 279 26.87 31.13 21.71
N THR A 280 25.61 30.73 21.88
CA THR A 280 25.19 29.33 21.71
C THR A 280 25.28 28.95 20.23
N VAL A 281 25.99 27.86 19.94
CA VAL A 281 26.15 27.31 18.59
C VAL A 281 25.49 25.93 18.56
N LEU A 282 24.81 25.58 17.47
CA LEU A 282 24.31 24.22 17.24
C LEU A 282 25.19 23.52 16.21
N ILE A 283 25.43 22.23 16.40
CA ILE A 283 26.07 21.40 15.37
C ILE A 283 25.30 20.13 15.08
N ASN A 284 25.41 19.61 13.87
CA ASN A 284 24.94 18.26 13.56
C ASN A 284 25.90 17.52 12.63
N LEU A 285 25.68 16.21 12.52
CA LEU A 285 26.37 15.34 11.58
C LEU A 285 25.43 15.02 10.41
N ALA A 286 25.90 15.24 9.19
CA ALA A 286 25.22 14.89 7.96
C ALA A 286 26.06 13.92 7.12
N LEU A 287 25.45 12.84 6.65
CA LEU A 287 26.09 11.84 5.79
C LEU A 287 25.37 11.73 4.45
N SER A 288 26.12 11.51 3.38
CA SER A 288 25.59 11.12 2.07
C SER A 288 26.01 9.68 1.77
N THR A 289 25.07 8.77 1.54
CA THR A 289 25.37 7.33 1.38
C THR A 289 24.81 6.71 0.11
N GLY A 290 25.44 5.61 -0.33
CA GLY A 290 25.06 4.83 -1.50
C GLY A 290 25.34 5.53 -2.84
N GLU A 291 25.08 4.82 -3.94
CA GLU A 291 25.26 5.36 -5.30
C GLU A 291 24.33 6.54 -5.61
N GLY A 292 23.20 6.64 -4.89
CA GLY A 292 22.23 7.71 -5.03
C GLY A 292 22.55 8.97 -4.22
N TRP A 293 23.66 9.03 -3.48
CA TRP A 293 24.04 10.18 -2.63
C TRP A 293 22.92 10.61 -1.68
N ILE A 294 22.31 9.63 -0.99
CA ILE A 294 21.15 9.88 -0.12
C ILE A 294 21.61 10.57 1.17
N TRP A 295 20.99 11.71 1.48
CA TRP A 295 21.31 12.49 2.68
C TRP A 295 20.62 11.97 3.93
N TYR A 296 21.39 11.91 5.02
CA TYR A 296 20.94 11.68 6.38
C TYR A 296 21.48 12.78 7.29
N GLU A 297 20.61 13.48 8.01
CA GLU A 297 21.01 14.47 9.00
C GLU A 297 20.61 14.03 10.41
N SER A 298 21.53 14.16 11.37
CA SER A 298 21.26 13.89 12.78
C SER A 298 20.40 15.00 13.41
N PRO A 299 19.83 14.77 14.61
CA PRO A 299 19.37 15.85 15.46
C PRO A 299 20.53 16.80 15.81
N ASP A 300 20.20 18.07 16.06
CA ASP A 300 21.18 19.08 16.41
C ASP A 300 21.68 18.91 17.86
N LYS A 301 22.96 19.17 18.09
CA LYS A 301 23.65 19.19 19.38
C LYS A 301 23.95 20.63 19.77
N VAL A 302 23.60 21.00 20.99
CA VAL A 302 23.86 22.34 21.52
C VAL A 302 25.28 22.40 22.07
N LEU A 303 26.08 23.36 21.60
CA LEU A 303 27.40 23.65 22.14
C LEU A 303 27.31 24.70 23.23
N THR A 304 27.91 24.41 24.38
CA THR A 304 28.17 25.40 25.41
C THR A 304 29.22 26.40 24.92
N GLN A 305 29.24 27.59 25.52
CA GLN A 305 30.29 28.58 25.27
C GLN A 305 31.58 28.06 25.92
N LYS A 306 32.65 27.86 25.13
CA LYS A 306 33.93 27.16 25.44
C LYS A 306 33.99 25.69 24.99
N GLU A 307 34.71 24.85 25.71
CA GLU A 307 35.11 23.50 25.31
C GLU A 307 33.98 22.49 25.53
N ASN A 308 33.72 21.67 24.52
CA ASN A 308 32.72 20.62 24.51
C ASN A 308 33.41 19.32 24.08
N LYS A 309 33.62 18.38 25.00
CA LYS A 309 34.26 17.11 24.70
C LYS A 309 33.24 16.03 24.41
N ASP A 310 33.64 15.07 23.56
CA ASP A 310 32.90 13.85 23.25
C ASP A 310 31.47 14.10 22.75
N ILE A 311 31.30 15.07 21.86
CA ILE A 311 29.98 15.28 21.25
C ILE A 311 29.66 14.07 20.38
N GLU A 312 28.63 13.34 20.79
CA GLU A 312 28.33 12.02 20.23
C GLU A 312 27.14 12.04 19.25
N PHE A 313 27.33 11.34 18.12
CA PHE A 313 26.29 10.97 17.17
C PHE A 313 26.18 9.44 17.06
N ASP A 314 25.01 8.89 17.42
CA ASP A 314 24.72 7.45 17.32
C ASP A 314 24.30 7.08 15.90
N LEU A 315 25.19 6.47 15.11
CA LEU A 315 24.92 6.13 13.71
C LEU A 315 23.97 4.93 13.54
N ASN A 316 23.60 4.26 14.64
CA ASN A 316 22.63 3.16 14.64
C ASN A 316 21.25 3.59 15.15
N ALA A 317 21.09 4.82 15.62
CA ALA A 317 19.81 5.30 16.10
C ALA A 317 18.83 5.55 14.93
N LYS A 318 17.54 5.24 15.17
CA LYS A 318 16.43 5.54 14.24
C LYS A 318 15.95 6.98 14.39
N ASN A 319 16.89 7.93 14.36
CA ASN A 319 16.62 9.34 14.62
C ASN A 319 17.28 10.26 13.60
N PHE A 320 17.69 9.74 12.44
CA PHE A 320 18.12 10.58 11.32
C PHE A 320 16.92 10.98 10.48
N LYS A 321 17.00 12.14 9.84
CA LYS A 321 16.04 12.57 8.83
C LYS A 321 16.65 12.45 7.43
N CYS A 322 15.82 12.02 6.49
CA CYS A 322 16.16 11.93 5.06
C CYS A 322 14.92 12.20 4.20
N GLU A 323 15.11 12.30 2.88
CA GLU A 323 14.03 12.52 1.90
C GLU A 323 12.92 11.47 2.03
N ALA A 324 13.25 10.18 2.20
CA ALA A 324 12.27 9.09 2.33
C ALA A 324 11.39 9.21 3.60
N THR A 325 11.83 9.97 4.60
CA THR A 325 11.07 10.25 5.81
C THR A 325 10.36 11.60 5.77
N ASN A 326 10.28 12.28 4.62
CA ASN A 326 9.83 13.67 4.53
C ASN A 326 10.56 14.59 5.53
N TRP A 327 11.87 14.36 5.70
CA TRP A 327 12.73 15.10 6.62
C TRP A 327 12.32 15.06 8.11
N THR A 328 11.64 14.00 8.56
CA THR A 328 11.39 13.72 9.99
C THR A 328 12.43 12.77 10.59
N TYR A 329 12.79 12.95 11.87
CA TYR A 329 13.80 12.14 12.57
C TYR A 329 13.31 10.71 12.91
N SER A 330 13.17 9.88 11.89
CA SER A 330 12.60 8.53 12.01
C SER A 330 13.29 7.49 11.11
N SER A 331 14.48 7.80 10.58
CA SER A 331 15.26 6.91 9.72
C SER A 331 16.48 6.36 10.44
N TYR A 332 16.86 5.12 10.08
CA TYR A 332 18.25 4.65 10.21
C TYR A 332 19.07 5.18 9.02
N ILE A 333 20.39 5.26 9.17
CA ILE A 333 21.30 5.48 8.03
C ILE A 333 21.43 4.17 7.24
N LYS A 334 21.07 4.17 5.96
CA LYS A 334 21.26 3.01 5.06
C LYS A 334 22.60 3.10 4.33
N ASN A 335 23.11 1.96 3.84
CA ASN A 335 24.32 1.87 3.01
C ASN A 335 25.57 2.48 3.66
N LYS A 336 25.80 2.19 4.95
CA LYS A 336 26.97 2.70 5.68
C LYS A 336 28.30 2.14 5.13
N ASP A 337 28.28 1.04 4.38
CA ASP A 337 29.42 0.54 3.59
C ASP A 337 29.85 1.49 2.46
N LYS A 338 29.00 2.45 2.10
CA LYS A 338 29.21 3.35 0.98
C LYS A 338 28.89 4.78 1.38
N VAL A 339 29.54 5.28 2.44
CA VAL A 339 29.46 6.71 2.77
C VAL A 339 30.32 7.46 1.76
N LYS A 340 29.69 8.38 1.02
CA LYS A 340 30.32 9.21 -0.02
C LYS A 340 30.77 10.57 0.51
N ARG A 341 30.15 11.02 1.61
CA ARG A 341 30.41 12.32 2.22
C ARG A 341 30.11 12.30 3.70
N ILE A 342 30.99 12.90 4.49
CA ILE A 342 30.81 13.18 5.91
C ILE A 342 30.81 14.69 6.08
N CYS A 343 29.81 15.25 6.74
CA CYS A 343 29.63 16.69 6.87
C CYS A 343 29.31 17.09 8.31
N ILE A 344 30.02 18.10 8.81
CA ILE A 344 29.69 18.81 10.04
C ILE A 344 28.98 20.10 9.65
N GLN A 345 27.77 20.30 10.18
CA GLN A 345 27.00 21.51 9.93
C GLN A 345 26.94 22.35 11.21
N VAL A 346 27.11 23.65 11.07
CA VAL A 346 26.96 24.67 12.12
C VAL A 346 25.67 25.46 11.86
N LEU A 347 24.86 25.61 12.90
CA LEU A 347 23.57 26.29 12.87
C LEU A 347 23.44 27.26 14.05
N ALA A 348 22.50 28.19 13.94
CA ALA A 348 22.15 29.11 15.02
C ALA A 348 20.81 28.72 15.66
N PRO A 349 20.63 28.92 16.98
CA PRO A 349 19.32 28.88 17.62
C PRO A 349 18.34 29.87 16.97
N ALA A 350 17.03 29.61 17.12
CA ALA A 350 15.99 30.50 16.60
C ALA A 350 16.15 31.94 17.14
N GLY A 351 16.17 32.92 16.22
CA GLY A 351 16.32 34.34 16.56
C GLY A 351 17.75 34.85 16.68
N GLU A 352 18.76 33.98 16.54
CA GLU A 352 20.17 34.37 16.55
C GLU A 352 20.76 34.46 15.14
N THR A 353 21.81 35.27 15.02
CA THR A 353 22.72 35.27 13.85
C THR A 353 24.15 35.14 14.33
N LEU A 354 24.88 34.20 13.73
CA LEU A 354 26.24 33.83 14.12
C LEU A 354 27.23 34.08 12.98
N SER A 355 28.30 34.79 13.31
CA SER A 355 29.47 34.99 12.46
C SER A 355 30.71 34.80 13.33
N GLY A 356 31.69 34.03 12.87
CA GLY A 356 32.88 33.70 13.64
C GLY A 356 33.47 32.36 13.25
N SER A 357 34.08 31.68 14.20
CA SER A 357 34.58 30.32 14.01
C SER A 357 34.39 29.46 15.25
N ILE A 358 34.34 28.15 15.02
CA ILE A 358 34.52 27.12 16.04
C ILE A 358 35.74 26.28 15.67
N TYR A 359 36.28 25.55 16.63
CA TYR A 359 37.40 24.62 16.40
C TYR A 359 36.92 23.21 16.69
N ILE A 360 37.17 22.28 15.77
CA ILE A 360 36.87 20.87 15.96
C ILE A 360 38.16 20.07 15.99
N ASP A 361 38.21 19.07 16.85
CA ASP A 361 39.41 18.25 17.05
C ASP A 361 39.06 16.83 17.49
N ASN A 362 40.01 15.92 17.31
CA ASN A 362 39.96 14.53 17.77
C ASN A 362 38.64 13.83 17.40
N LEU A 363 38.37 13.75 16.10
CA LEU A 363 37.23 13.03 15.57
C LEU A 363 37.49 11.55 15.77
N ARG A 364 36.56 10.88 16.43
CA ARG A 364 36.68 9.46 16.79
C ARG A 364 35.45 8.70 16.36
N VAL A 365 35.64 7.41 16.11
CA VAL A 365 34.56 6.46 15.87
C VAL A 365 34.66 5.32 16.88
N THR A 366 33.54 4.72 17.25
CA THR A 366 33.59 3.37 17.84
C THR A 366 33.22 2.36 16.77
N GLU A 367 34.10 1.38 16.60
CA GLU A 367 33.83 0.22 15.76
C GLU A 367 33.28 -0.94 16.59
N GLY A 368 32.37 -1.68 15.99
CA GLY A 368 31.94 -2.98 16.48
C GLY A 368 31.21 -3.70 15.36
N GLU A 369 30.89 -4.97 15.55
CA GLU A 369 29.78 -5.52 14.79
C GLU A 369 28.61 -4.55 14.96
N PRO A 370 27.96 -4.09 13.88
CA PRO A 370 26.77 -3.27 14.04
C PRO A 370 25.90 -3.96 15.08
N LEU A 371 25.24 -3.18 15.93
CA LEU A 371 24.05 -3.67 16.61
C LEU A 371 23.02 -3.95 15.51
N VAL A 372 23.24 -5.01 14.74
CA VAL A 372 22.19 -5.95 14.44
C VAL A 372 21.69 -6.23 15.84
N ILE A 373 20.58 -5.60 16.18
CA ILE A 373 19.57 -6.29 16.95
C ILE A 373 19.31 -7.55 16.10
N LYS A 374 20.19 -8.55 16.26
CA LYS A 374 19.75 -9.90 16.43
C LYS A 374 18.97 -9.76 17.72
N GLU A 375 17.73 -9.27 17.58
CA GLU A 375 16.64 -10.01 18.13
C GLU A 375 17.06 -11.43 17.80
N GLU A 376 17.46 -12.18 18.82
CA GLU A 376 16.95 -13.52 18.87
C GLU A 376 15.44 -13.32 18.71
N ILE A 377 15.02 -13.24 17.43
CA ILE A 377 13.69 -13.57 17.00
C ILE A 377 13.68 -15.01 17.46
N LYS A 378 13.22 -15.18 18.71
CA LYS A 378 12.94 -16.50 19.26
C LYS A 378 12.24 -17.20 18.11
N PRO A 379 12.72 -18.39 17.70
CA PRO A 379 12.11 -19.07 16.58
C PRO A 379 10.60 -18.97 16.78
N PRO A 380 9.86 -18.50 15.76
CA PRO A 380 8.44 -18.29 15.88
C PRO A 380 7.88 -19.47 16.65
N LYS A 381 7.27 -19.20 17.81
CA LYS A 381 6.57 -20.23 18.55
C LYS A 381 5.36 -20.55 17.68
N PHE A 382 5.55 -21.44 16.72
CA PHE A 382 4.44 -22.16 16.14
C PHE A 382 3.82 -22.89 17.33
N PRO A 383 2.59 -22.57 17.78
CA PRO A 383 1.85 -23.61 18.45
C PRO A 383 1.80 -24.74 17.41
N GLU A 384 2.15 -25.98 17.73
CA GLU A 384 1.10 -26.97 17.96
C GLU A 384 1.76 -28.33 18.19
N VAL A 385 2.49 -28.50 19.29
CA VAL A 385 2.24 -29.75 20.02
C VAL A 385 0.95 -29.48 20.76
N ILE A 386 -0.16 -29.84 20.11
CA ILE A 386 -1.47 -29.81 20.74
C ILE A 386 -1.39 -30.75 21.93
N ASP A 387 -1.35 -30.18 23.13
CA ASP A 387 -1.41 -30.96 24.36
C ASP A 387 -2.81 -31.52 24.52
N VAL A 388 -3.01 -32.71 23.95
CA VAL A 388 -4.29 -33.43 23.94
C VAL A 388 -4.87 -33.62 25.35
N SER A 389 -4.03 -33.58 26.39
CA SER A 389 -4.47 -33.71 27.79
C SER A 389 -5.33 -32.55 28.29
N LYS A 390 -5.22 -31.37 27.67
CA LYS A 390 -6.06 -30.20 27.98
C LYS A 390 -7.48 -30.31 27.42
N TYR A 391 -7.70 -31.20 26.44
CA TYR A 391 -8.97 -31.26 25.71
C TYR A 391 -9.93 -32.26 26.35
N LYS A 392 -11.19 -31.84 26.43
CA LYS A 392 -12.33 -32.71 26.77
C LYS A 392 -13.29 -32.74 25.59
N MET A 393 -14.13 -33.78 25.50
CA MET A 393 -15.18 -33.86 24.48
C MET A 393 -15.97 -32.54 24.41
N PRO A 394 -16.11 -31.95 23.22
CA PRO A 394 -16.78 -30.67 23.07
C PRO A 394 -18.27 -30.83 23.36
N VAL A 395 -18.89 -29.87 24.03
CA VAL A 395 -20.35 -29.90 24.32
C VAL A 395 -21.05 -28.80 23.55
N ILE A 396 -22.01 -29.18 22.70
CA ILE A 396 -22.90 -28.22 22.04
C ILE A 396 -23.97 -27.79 23.05
N LYS A 397 -24.03 -26.50 23.36
CA LYS A 397 -24.97 -25.91 24.33
C LYS A 397 -26.26 -25.46 23.67
N SER A 398 -26.17 -24.83 22.51
CA SER A 398 -27.35 -24.51 21.69
C SER A 398 -27.00 -24.47 20.21
N VAL A 399 -28.01 -24.73 19.38
CA VAL A 399 -27.99 -24.59 17.93
C VAL A 399 -29.24 -23.81 17.52
N GLU A 400 -29.04 -22.57 17.08
CA GLU A 400 -30.12 -21.59 16.90
C GLU A 400 -30.11 -21.07 15.46
N PRO A 401 -31.03 -21.55 14.59
CA PRO A 401 -31.19 -21.01 13.25
C PRO A 401 -31.84 -19.62 13.29
N ASN A 402 -31.42 -18.72 12.40
CA ASN A 402 -32.00 -17.38 12.29
C ASN A 402 -33.45 -17.40 11.79
N VAL A 403 -33.82 -18.41 10.98
CA VAL A 403 -35.16 -18.59 10.40
C VAL A 403 -35.51 -20.08 10.27
N LYS A 404 -36.80 -20.41 10.13
CA LYS A 404 -37.27 -21.78 9.79
C LYS A 404 -37.61 -21.95 8.31
N MET A 405 -37.73 -20.85 7.57
CA MET A 405 -38.03 -20.79 6.14
C MET A 405 -37.10 -19.76 5.50
N VAL A 406 -36.45 -20.13 4.40
CA VAL A 406 -35.45 -19.31 3.71
C VAL A 406 -35.71 -19.37 2.21
N SER A 407 -35.50 -18.27 1.50
CA SER A 407 -35.61 -18.25 0.04
C SER A 407 -34.41 -18.95 -0.60
N LYS A 408 -34.62 -19.64 -1.74
CA LYS A 408 -33.56 -20.21 -2.56
C LYS A 408 -32.49 -19.14 -2.86
N TYR A 409 -31.22 -19.45 -2.62
CA TYR A 409 -30.04 -18.57 -2.70
C TYR A 409 -29.91 -17.46 -1.64
N ASP A 410 -30.79 -17.43 -0.64
CA ASP A 410 -30.71 -16.48 0.47
C ASP A 410 -29.90 -17.04 1.65
N LYS A 411 -29.62 -16.21 2.66
CA LYS A 411 -28.84 -16.58 3.84
C LYS A 411 -29.64 -17.40 4.84
N PHE A 412 -29.24 -18.65 5.03
CA PHE A 412 -29.54 -19.45 6.21
C PHE A 412 -28.35 -19.41 7.17
N GLU A 413 -28.55 -18.93 8.40
CA GLU A 413 -27.49 -18.76 9.39
C GLU A 413 -27.84 -19.49 10.68
N VAL A 414 -26.88 -20.22 11.24
CA VAL A 414 -27.03 -20.94 12.49
C VAL A 414 -26.00 -20.44 13.47
N SER A 415 -26.45 -19.98 14.64
CA SER A 415 -25.59 -19.64 15.78
C SER A 415 -25.40 -20.85 16.68
N ILE A 416 -24.16 -21.13 17.07
CA ILE A 416 -23.79 -22.30 17.86
C ILE A 416 -22.99 -21.87 19.09
N ASN A 417 -23.54 -22.14 20.27
CA ASN A 417 -22.82 -22.01 21.52
C ASN A 417 -22.20 -23.35 21.89
N ILE A 418 -20.88 -23.36 22.13
CA ILE A 418 -20.14 -24.56 22.52
C ILE A 418 -19.44 -24.34 23.85
N ASN A 419 -19.27 -25.42 24.60
CA ASN A 419 -18.35 -25.48 25.72
C ASN A 419 -17.21 -26.45 25.35
N ALA A 420 -16.06 -25.90 25.00
CA ALA A 420 -14.85 -26.61 24.62
C ALA A 420 -13.62 -25.74 24.91
N TYR A 421 -12.48 -26.38 25.18
CA TYR A 421 -11.19 -25.70 25.27
C TYR A 421 -10.61 -25.49 23.86
N PHE A 422 -10.08 -24.30 23.59
CA PHE A 422 -9.25 -23.94 22.44
C PHE A 422 -8.49 -22.65 22.76
N GLU A 423 -7.25 -22.54 22.29
CA GLU A 423 -6.44 -21.32 22.37
C GLU A 423 -6.55 -20.52 21.06
N ASN A 424 -6.66 -21.21 19.93
CA ASN A 424 -6.91 -20.61 18.64
C ASN A 424 -8.23 -21.06 18.00
N PRO A 425 -9.28 -20.22 18.01
CA PRO A 425 -10.55 -20.57 17.36
C PRO A 425 -10.46 -20.63 15.83
N TYR A 426 -9.31 -20.24 15.25
CA TYR A 426 -9.08 -20.27 13.81
C TYR A 426 -8.25 -21.46 13.36
N ASN A 427 -7.78 -22.29 14.31
CA ASN A 427 -7.09 -23.53 14.00
C ASN A 427 -8.07 -24.72 14.06
N PRO A 428 -8.41 -25.35 12.92
CA PRO A 428 -9.29 -26.52 12.91
C PRO A 428 -8.72 -27.73 13.64
N ASP A 429 -7.41 -27.80 13.87
CA ASP A 429 -6.78 -28.90 14.62
C ASP A 429 -7.07 -28.77 16.14
N GLU A 430 -7.34 -27.57 16.64
CA GLU A 430 -7.78 -27.34 18.04
C GLU A 430 -9.30 -27.40 18.17
N ILE A 431 -10.03 -26.78 17.24
CA ILE A 431 -11.49 -26.72 17.26
C ILE A 431 -12.04 -26.54 15.85
N GLU A 432 -12.86 -27.50 15.41
CA GLU A 432 -13.53 -27.47 14.11
C GLU A 432 -15.04 -27.55 14.28
N VAL A 433 -15.77 -26.57 13.73
CA VAL A 433 -17.23 -26.61 13.59
C VAL A 433 -17.58 -26.83 12.12
N ILE A 434 -18.48 -27.78 11.85
CA ILE A 434 -19.02 -28.10 10.51
C ILE A 434 -20.54 -28.20 10.59
N GLY A 435 -21.25 -27.60 9.64
CA GLY A 435 -22.65 -27.93 9.38
C GLY A 435 -22.75 -28.93 8.22
N ASN A 436 -23.42 -30.07 8.43
CA ASN A 436 -23.82 -30.93 7.32
C ASN A 436 -25.25 -30.58 6.92
N PHE A 437 -25.47 -30.28 5.64
CA PHE A 437 -26.77 -29.95 5.07
C PHE A 437 -27.19 -31.04 4.09
N PHE A 438 -28.39 -31.56 4.27
CA PHE A 438 -28.98 -32.62 3.47
C PHE A 438 -30.10 -32.00 2.64
N SER A 439 -29.89 -31.97 1.33
CA SER A 439 -30.85 -31.41 0.40
C SER A 439 -32.04 -32.34 0.15
N PRO A 440 -33.17 -31.80 -0.35
CA PRO A 440 -34.36 -32.59 -0.70
C PRO A 440 -34.10 -33.72 -1.70
N ASP A 441 -33.03 -33.64 -2.50
CA ASP A 441 -32.68 -34.67 -3.50
C ASP A 441 -31.61 -35.67 -3.02
N GLY A 442 -31.21 -35.58 -1.75
CA GLY A 442 -30.23 -36.48 -1.15
C GLY A 442 -28.77 -36.01 -1.23
N SER A 443 -28.47 -34.90 -1.91
CA SER A 443 -27.12 -34.31 -1.90
C SER A 443 -26.73 -33.82 -0.50
N ILE A 444 -25.46 -34.03 -0.12
CA ILE A 444 -24.91 -33.64 1.20
C ILE A 444 -23.84 -32.58 1.02
N TYR A 445 -23.98 -31.46 1.73
CA TYR A 445 -23.02 -30.35 1.72
C TYR A 445 -22.38 -30.22 3.11
N LYS A 446 -21.05 -30.19 3.14
CA LYS A 446 -20.29 -29.93 4.37
C LYS A 446 -19.82 -28.48 4.33
N VAL A 447 -20.24 -27.70 5.32
CA VAL A 447 -19.99 -26.25 5.36
C VAL A 447 -19.16 -25.93 6.60
N PRO A 448 -17.96 -25.34 6.45
CA PRO A 448 -17.16 -24.94 7.60
C PRO A 448 -17.87 -23.83 8.40
N GLY A 449 -17.90 -23.98 9.72
CA GLY A 449 -18.24 -22.90 10.64
C GLY A 449 -17.05 -21.99 10.93
N PHE A 450 -17.33 -20.79 11.41
CA PHE A 450 -16.34 -19.79 11.78
C PHE A 450 -16.65 -19.17 13.15
N TYR A 451 -15.61 -18.70 13.82
CA TYR A 451 -15.73 -17.98 15.09
C TYR A 451 -16.14 -16.53 14.83
N TYR A 452 -17.11 -16.05 15.59
CA TYR A 452 -17.75 -14.75 15.41
C TYR A 452 -17.73 -13.96 16.71
N GLU A 453 -17.41 -12.67 16.60
CA GLU A 453 -17.59 -11.68 17.65
C GLU A 453 -18.56 -10.60 17.18
N GLU A 454 -19.54 -10.31 18.02
CA GLU A 454 -20.58 -9.33 17.72
C GLU A 454 -20.12 -7.91 18.07
N PHE A 455 -20.30 -6.99 17.12
CA PHE A 455 -20.03 -5.56 17.28
C PHE A 455 -21.31 -4.75 17.13
N ARG A 456 -21.36 -3.61 17.82
CA ARG A 456 -22.40 -2.60 17.65
C ARG A 456 -21.79 -1.27 17.22
N GLN A 457 -22.56 -0.46 16.54
CA GLN A 457 -22.16 0.89 16.18
C GLN A 457 -22.48 1.85 17.33
N GLU A 458 -21.48 2.58 17.80
CA GLU A 458 -21.59 3.53 18.91
C GLU A 458 -20.67 4.73 18.63
N GLY A 459 -21.22 5.96 18.63
CA GLY A 459 -20.44 7.17 18.33
C GLY A 459 -19.73 7.16 16.97
N GLY A 460 -20.27 6.44 15.98
CA GLY A 460 -19.65 6.28 14.67
C GLY A 460 -18.54 5.22 14.59
N SER A 461 -18.18 4.55 15.69
CA SER A 461 -17.20 3.47 15.74
C SER A 461 -17.86 2.11 15.98
N LEU A 462 -17.20 1.03 15.57
CA LEU A 462 -17.58 -0.34 15.97
C LEU A 462 -16.95 -0.66 17.33
N VAL A 463 -17.80 -1.04 18.29
CA VAL A 463 -17.42 -1.45 19.65
C VAL A 463 -17.87 -2.89 19.87
N SER A 464 -16.99 -3.72 20.44
CA SER A 464 -17.32 -5.11 20.76
C SER A 464 -18.41 -5.17 21.83
N THR A 465 -19.36 -6.08 21.65
CA THR A 465 -20.38 -6.41 22.66
C THR A 465 -19.88 -7.42 23.71
N GLY A 466 -18.70 -8.01 23.48
CA GLY A 466 -18.16 -9.12 24.26
C GLY A 466 -18.78 -10.49 23.95
N LYS A 467 -19.87 -10.56 23.16
CA LYS A 467 -20.51 -11.82 22.79
C LYS A 467 -19.74 -12.51 21.67
N LYS A 468 -19.32 -13.75 21.92
CA LYS A 468 -18.56 -14.58 20.98
C LYS A 468 -19.17 -15.98 20.89
N TYR A 469 -19.32 -16.48 19.68
CA TYR A 469 -19.94 -17.78 19.40
C TYR A 469 -19.53 -18.28 18.00
N TRP A 470 -19.94 -19.50 17.65
CA TRP A 470 -19.69 -20.07 16.34
C TRP A 470 -20.88 -19.82 15.42
N VAL A 471 -20.60 -19.65 14.13
CA VAL A 471 -21.63 -19.45 13.11
C VAL A 471 -21.36 -20.38 11.94
N VAL A 472 -22.44 -20.93 11.38
CA VAL A 472 -22.44 -21.60 10.06
C VAL A 472 -23.40 -20.84 9.16
N ARG A 473 -22.95 -20.46 7.96
CA ARG A 473 -23.77 -19.78 6.95
C ARG A 473 -23.91 -20.65 5.70
N PHE A 474 -25.14 -20.82 5.25
CA PHE A 474 -25.51 -21.66 4.11
C PHE A 474 -26.54 -20.95 3.23
N SER A 475 -26.58 -21.29 1.95
CA SER A 475 -27.54 -20.76 0.98
C SER A 475 -28.06 -21.93 0.14
N PRO A 476 -29.31 -22.38 0.37
CA PRO A 476 -29.88 -23.52 -0.34
C PRO A 476 -30.13 -23.18 -1.81
N ASP A 477 -29.86 -24.13 -2.70
CA ASP A 477 -30.02 -23.99 -4.15
C ASP A 477 -31.21 -24.80 -4.70
N LYS A 478 -31.94 -25.50 -3.82
CA LYS A 478 -33.11 -26.33 -4.18
C LYS A 478 -34.25 -26.07 -3.23
N GLU A 479 -35.45 -25.96 -3.81
CA GLU A 479 -36.70 -25.82 -3.06
C GLU A 479 -37.06 -27.12 -2.35
N GLY A 480 -37.77 -27.01 -1.24
CA GLY A 480 -38.23 -28.12 -0.42
C GLY A 480 -37.56 -28.17 0.95
N LYS A 481 -37.78 -29.29 1.63
CA LYS A 481 -37.36 -29.50 3.02
C LYS A 481 -35.90 -29.95 3.12
N TRP A 482 -35.10 -29.16 3.82
CA TRP A 482 -33.71 -29.47 4.12
C TRP A 482 -33.57 -29.98 5.55
N GLU A 483 -32.69 -30.96 5.76
CA GLU A 483 -32.21 -31.34 7.10
C GLU A 483 -30.79 -30.81 7.31
N TYR A 484 -30.40 -30.55 8.55
CA TYR A 484 -29.02 -30.25 8.89
C TYR A 484 -28.66 -30.69 10.31
N ASN A 485 -27.37 -30.91 10.56
CA ASN A 485 -26.82 -31.08 11.90
C ASN A 485 -25.46 -30.39 12.02
N ILE A 486 -25.04 -30.12 13.25
CA ILE A 486 -23.75 -29.48 13.57
C ILE A 486 -22.82 -30.52 14.17
N VAL A 487 -21.61 -30.61 13.63
CA VAL A 487 -20.50 -31.40 14.15
C VAL A 487 -19.47 -30.45 14.75
N VAL A 488 -19.08 -30.71 16.00
CA VAL A 488 -17.95 -30.02 16.64
C VAL A 488 -16.87 -31.05 16.94
N LYS A 489 -15.64 -30.80 16.48
CA LYS A 489 -14.49 -31.66 16.71
C LYS A 489 -13.38 -30.91 17.42
N ASN A 490 -12.69 -31.61 18.31
CA ASN A 490 -11.41 -31.18 18.88
C ASN A 490 -10.54 -32.43 19.08
N PRO A 491 -9.30 -32.30 19.59
CA PRO A 491 -8.41 -33.44 19.82
C PRO A 491 -8.96 -34.56 20.72
N ALA A 492 -9.94 -34.27 21.59
CA ALA A 492 -10.55 -35.29 22.44
C ALA A 492 -11.64 -36.11 21.73
N GLY A 493 -12.15 -35.63 20.60
CA GLY A 493 -13.15 -36.33 19.78
C GLY A 493 -14.17 -35.40 19.13
N LYS A 494 -15.34 -35.95 18.79
CA LYS A 494 -16.41 -35.24 18.08
C LYS A 494 -17.76 -35.36 18.79
N THR A 495 -18.54 -34.29 18.74
CA THR A 495 -19.94 -34.26 19.19
C THR A 495 -20.83 -33.79 18.05
N GLU A 496 -22.01 -34.39 17.91
CA GLU A 496 -23.01 -34.02 16.92
C GLU A 496 -24.29 -33.52 17.61
N SER A 497 -24.94 -32.53 17.00
CA SER A 497 -26.30 -32.14 17.36
C SER A 497 -27.31 -33.15 16.82
N GLU A 498 -28.54 -33.09 17.33
CA GLU A 498 -29.68 -33.69 16.64
C GLU A 498 -29.86 -33.08 15.25
N LYS A 499 -30.58 -33.80 14.38
CA LYS A 499 -30.99 -33.28 13.08
C LYS A 499 -32.12 -32.26 13.25
N MET A 500 -31.94 -31.11 12.64
CA MET A 500 -32.94 -30.04 12.54
C MET A 500 -33.34 -29.84 11.09
N MET A 501 -34.39 -29.04 10.87
CA MET A 501 -34.99 -28.88 9.54
C MET A 501 -35.32 -27.42 9.27
N PHE A 502 -35.23 -27.02 8.00
CA PHE A 502 -35.76 -25.76 7.50
C PHE A 502 -36.37 -25.97 6.11
N GLU A 503 -37.26 -25.08 5.70
CA GLU A 503 -37.88 -25.10 4.37
C GLU A 503 -37.20 -24.09 3.44
N CYS A 504 -36.78 -24.54 2.25
CA CYS A 504 -36.32 -23.67 1.18
C CYS A 504 -37.49 -23.37 0.23
N VAL A 505 -37.83 -22.10 0.07
CA VAL A 505 -38.92 -21.66 -0.81
C VAL A 505 -38.40 -20.99 -2.07
N SER A 506 -39.26 -20.88 -3.09
CA SER A 506 -38.92 -20.21 -4.34
C SER A 506 -38.50 -18.76 -4.13
N SER A 507 -37.64 -18.25 -5.01
CA SER A 507 -37.12 -16.90 -4.93
C SER A 507 -36.97 -16.27 -6.31
N LYS A 508 -36.89 -14.94 -6.35
CA LYS A 508 -36.58 -14.16 -7.56
C LYS A 508 -35.08 -14.03 -7.84
N TYR A 509 -34.23 -14.59 -6.98
CA TYR A 509 -32.79 -14.44 -7.11
C TYR A 509 -32.28 -15.31 -8.26
N LYS A 510 -31.35 -14.76 -9.05
CA LYS A 510 -30.77 -15.44 -10.22
C LYS A 510 -29.78 -16.56 -9.84
N GLY A 511 -29.42 -16.65 -8.56
CA GLY A 511 -28.41 -17.56 -8.05
C GLY A 511 -26.99 -17.03 -8.20
N PHE A 512 -26.02 -17.94 -8.16
CA PHE A 512 -24.59 -17.63 -8.14
C PHE A 512 -24.02 -17.45 -9.54
N VAL A 513 -22.96 -16.66 -9.68
CA VAL A 513 -22.25 -16.45 -10.95
C VAL A 513 -21.44 -17.71 -11.34
N ARG A 514 -21.47 -18.06 -12.62
CA ARG A 514 -20.84 -19.22 -13.26
C ARG A 514 -20.24 -18.82 -14.60
N ILE A 515 -19.30 -19.63 -15.10
CA ILE A 515 -18.85 -19.55 -16.50
C ILE A 515 -19.96 -20.08 -17.42
N SER A 516 -20.15 -19.46 -18.58
CA SER A 516 -21.02 -19.98 -19.64
C SER A 516 -20.45 -21.25 -20.30
N GLU A 517 -21.30 -22.02 -20.96
CA GLU A 517 -20.92 -23.26 -21.64
C GLU A 517 -19.81 -23.06 -22.68
N ASP A 518 -19.85 -21.96 -23.42
CA ASP A 518 -18.86 -21.58 -24.43
C ASP A 518 -17.55 -21.00 -23.88
N LYS A 519 -17.47 -20.86 -22.54
CA LYS A 519 -16.33 -20.32 -21.80
C LYS A 519 -15.91 -18.91 -22.20
N ARG A 520 -16.80 -18.10 -22.78
CA ARG A 520 -16.50 -16.69 -23.13
C ARG A 520 -17.04 -15.68 -22.14
N TYR A 521 -18.15 -15.98 -21.47
CA TYR A 521 -18.87 -15.04 -20.63
C TYR A 521 -19.28 -15.69 -19.29
N PHE A 522 -20.06 -14.94 -18.52
CA PHE A 522 -20.63 -15.41 -17.27
C PHE A 522 -22.15 -15.48 -17.35
N LYS A 523 -22.72 -16.31 -16.48
CA LYS A 523 -24.16 -16.45 -16.28
C LYS A 523 -24.47 -16.69 -14.83
N PHE A 524 -25.71 -16.46 -14.45
CA PHE A 524 -26.21 -16.89 -13.17
C PHE A 524 -26.61 -18.37 -13.19
N SER A 525 -26.77 -18.96 -12.00
CA SER A 525 -27.13 -20.38 -11.86
C SER A 525 -28.50 -20.70 -12.47
N GLU A 526 -29.40 -19.73 -12.52
CA GLU A 526 -30.71 -19.81 -13.21
C GLU A 526 -30.61 -19.55 -14.73
N GLY A 527 -29.39 -19.40 -15.28
CA GLY A 527 -29.11 -19.38 -16.71
C GLY A 527 -29.12 -18.00 -17.39
N GLN A 528 -29.51 -16.93 -16.70
CA GLN A 528 -29.47 -15.58 -17.29
C GLN A 528 -28.02 -15.09 -17.45
N THR A 529 -27.72 -14.38 -18.53
CA THR A 529 -26.42 -13.72 -18.72
C THR A 529 -26.07 -12.82 -17.53
N TYR A 530 -24.81 -12.87 -17.13
CA TYR A 530 -24.18 -11.91 -16.25
C TYR A 530 -23.00 -11.27 -16.98
N PHE A 531 -23.11 -9.96 -17.25
CA PHE A 531 -22.03 -9.17 -17.82
C PHE A 531 -21.55 -8.18 -16.74
N PRO A 532 -20.32 -8.32 -16.21
CA PRO A 532 -19.76 -7.40 -15.23
C PRO A 532 -19.63 -5.99 -15.81
N ILE A 533 -20.24 -5.01 -15.14
CA ILE A 533 -20.10 -3.58 -15.39
C ILE A 533 -19.67 -2.96 -14.06
N GLY A 534 -18.48 -2.37 -14.01
CA GLY A 534 -17.97 -1.93 -12.73
C GLY A 534 -16.67 -1.13 -12.77
N GLN A 535 -16.16 -0.90 -11.56
CA GLN A 535 -14.91 -0.21 -11.28
C GLN A 535 -14.26 -0.83 -10.04
N ASN A 536 -12.98 -0.57 -9.86
CA ASN A 536 -12.28 -0.94 -8.62
C ASN A 536 -12.88 -0.17 -7.43
N VAL A 537 -13.07 -0.80 -6.26
CA VAL A 537 -13.39 -0.12 -4.99
C VAL A 537 -12.61 -0.84 -3.90
N CYS A 538 -11.28 -0.86 -4.07
CA CYS A 538 -10.42 -1.76 -3.34
C CYS A 538 -10.36 -1.43 -1.84
N TRP A 539 -10.45 -0.13 -1.49
CA TRP A 539 -10.55 0.38 -0.13
C TRP A 539 -11.22 1.76 -0.08
N VAL A 540 -11.39 2.31 1.12
CA VAL A 540 -11.86 3.70 1.38
C VAL A 540 -10.83 4.42 2.26
N VAL A 541 -10.40 5.63 1.86
CA VAL A 541 -9.40 6.42 2.59
C VAL A 541 -10.06 7.18 3.76
N ALA A 542 -9.40 7.23 4.91
CA ALA A 542 -9.96 7.77 6.16
C ALA A 542 -10.30 9.27 6.14
N SER A 543 -9.72 10.06 5.22
CA SER A 543 -10.00 11.50 5.06
C SER A 543 -11.31 11.78 4.32
N ASP A 544 -11.90 10.77 3.68
CA ASP A 544 -13.20 10.88 3.06
C ASP A 544 -14.29 10.60 4.10
N SER A 545 -15.15 11.59 4.36
CA SER A 545 -16.33 11.45 5.24
C SER A 545 -17.41 10.50 4.70
N TRP A 546 -17.06 9.56 3.82
CA TRP A 546 -17.96 8.83 2.94
C TRP A 546 -17.63 7.32 2.88
N ARG A 547 -18.30 6.56 3.74
CA ARG A 547 -18.14 5.11 3.97
C ARG A 547 -18.57 4.26 2.74
N TYR A 548 -18.08 3.01 2.64
CA TYR A 548 -18.43 2.01 1.58
C TYR A 548 -19.89 1.99 1.11
N PRO A 549 -20.91 2.13 2.00
CA PRO A 549 -22.30 2.14 1.57
C PRO A 549 -22.65 3.14 0.48
N ASN A 550 -21.95 4.27 0.43
CA ASN A 550 -22.22 5.26 -0.57
C ASN A 550 -21.60 4.93 -1.93
N TYR A 551 -20.41 4.33 -1.97
CA TYR A 551 -19.86 3.79 -3.21
C TYR A 551 -20.82 2.76 -3.78
N LEU A 552 -21.23 1.77 -2.97
CA LEU A 552 -22.17 0.73 -3.39
C LEU A 552 -23.49 1.30 -3.93
N ARG A 553 -24.06 2.33 -3.29
CA ARG A 553 -25.26 3.02 -3.79
C ARG A 553 -25.00 3.71 -5.14
N LYS A 554 -23.86 4.41 -5.29
CA LYS A 554 -23.50 5.05 -6.56
C LYS A 554 -23.29 4.05 -7.69
N LEU A 555 -22.65 2.91 -7.40
CA LEU A 555 -22.54 1.81 -8.36
C LEU A 555 -23.93 1.37 -8.82
N ASN A 556 -24.82 1.03 -7.89
CA ASN A 556 -26.19 0.62 -8.21
C ASN A 556 -26.99 1.68 -8.98
N GLU A 557 -26.95 2.95 -8.55
CA GLU A 557 -27.64 4.08 -9.21
C GLU A 557 -27.18 4.26 -10.67
N SER A 558 -25.90 3.99 -10.93
CA SER A 558 -25.31 4.02 -12.29
C SER A 558 -25.49 2.73 -13.08
N GLY A 559 -26.21 1.74 -12.55
CA GLY A 559 -26.41 0.44 -13.21
C GLY A 559 -25.15 -0.42 -13.29
N GLN A 560 -24.11 -0.11 -12.50
CA GLN A 560 -22.99 -1.02 -12.28
C GLN A 560 -23.44 -2.18 -11.40
N ASN A 561 -22.82 -3.33 -11.60
CA ASN A 561 -23.11 -4.57 -10.90
C ASN A 561 -21.85 -5.26 -10.36
N TRP A 562 -20.65 -4.71 -10.56
CA TRP A 562 -19.39 -5.32 -10.13
C TRP A 562 -18.52 -4.34 -9.34
N MET A 563 -17.80 -4.86 -8.34
CA MET A 563 -16.67 -4.16 -7.73
C MET A 563 -15.57 -5.14 -7.29
N ARG A 564 -14.32 -4.65 -7.20
CA ARG A 564 -13.24 -5.37 -6.52
C ARG A 564 -12.95 -4.78 -5.15
N LEU A 565 -12.82 -5.66 -4.15
CA LEU A 565 -12.57 -5.32 -2.75
C LEU A 565 -11.28 -6.01 -2.27
N TRP A 566 -10.33 -5.25 -1.73
CA TRP A 566 -9.05 -5.80 -1.27
C TRP A 566 -9.04 -6.09 0.23
N ASN A 567 -8.25 -7.08 0.59
CA ASN A 567 -7.80 -7.28 1.96
C ASN A 567 -6.41 -6.63 2.14
N CYS A 568 -6.36 -5.38 2.62
CA CYS A 568 -5.12 -4.59 2.70
C CYS A 568 -5.00 -3.81 4.03
N PRO A 569 -3.77 -3.59 4.55
CA PRO A 569 -3.57 -3.05 5.89
C PRO A 569 -4.00 -1.57 6.07
N TRP A 570 -4.03 -0.78 4.99
CA TRP A 570 -4.56 0.59 5.01
C TRP A 570 -6.09 0.64 4.82
N GLY A 571 -6.72 -0.48 4.47
CA GLY A 571 -8.16 -0.65 4.33
C GLY A 571 -8.70 -1.60 5.39
N LEU A 572 -9.40 -2.66 4.97
CA LEU A 572 -9.84 -3.76 5.84
C LEU A 572 -8.88 -4.94 5.70
N ILE A 573 -8.36 -5.47 6.80
CA ILE A 573 -7.39 -6.57 6.80
C ILE A 573 -7.79 -7.66 7.81
N ILE A 574 -7.73 -8.92 7.38
CA ILE A 574 -8.12 -10.05 8.23
C ILE A 574 -6.93 -10.53 9.07
N GLU A 575 -5.77 -10.67 8.45
CA GLU A 575 -4.54 -11.17 9.07
C GLU A 575 -3.38 -10.25 8.70
N TRP A 576 -2.66 -9.71 9.69
CA TRP A 576 -1.51 -8.83 9.49
C TRP A 576 -0.63 -8.79 10.74
N GLY A 577 0.60 -8.27 10.60
CA GLY A 577 1.43 -7.95 11.76
C GLY A 577 0.87 -6.79 12.59
N GLU A 578 1.36 -6.66 13.82
CA GLU A 578 1.06 -5.53 14.70
C GLU A 578 1.55 -4.20 14.08
N PRO A 579 0.88 -3.06 14.36
CA PRO A 579 -0.30 -2.90 15.22
C PRO A 579 -1.64 -3.13 14.50
N ARG A 580 -1.63 -3.46 13.20
CA ARG A 580 -2.86 -3.47 12.39
C ARG A 580 -3.61 -4.80 12.44
N GLY A 581 -2.89 -5.89 12.64
CA GLY A 581 -3.43 -7.23 12.91
C GLY A 581 -2.84 -7.80 14.20
N GLN A 582 -3.17 -9.07 14.47
CA GLN A 582 -2.79 -9.77 15.71
C GLN A 582 -1.73 -10.87 15.46
N GLY A 583 -1.03 -10.79 14.33
CA GLY A 583 -0.03 -11.78 13.90
C GLY A 583 -0.64 -12.99 13.17
N LEU A 584 0.25 -13.94 12.85
CA LEU A 584 -0.08 -15.14 12.08
C LEU A 584 -1.15 -16.00 12.76
N GLY A 585 -2.15 -16.43 12.00
CA GLY A 585 -3.24 -17.30 12.44
C GLY A 585 -4.24 -16.63 13.36
N ARG A 586 -4.25 -15.29 13.45
CA ARG A 586 -5.16 -14.51 14.30
C ARG A 586 -5.92 -13.48 13.46
N TYR A 587 -7.25 -13.59 13.47
CA TYR A 587 -8.10 -12.81 12.58
C TYR A 587 -8.76 -11.62 13.25
N ASN A 588 -8.69 -10.47 12.59
CA ASN A 588 -9.32 -9.23 13.03
C ASN A 588 -10.85 -9.31 12.90
N GLN A 589 -11.52 -9.52 14.03
CA GLN A 589 -12.98 -9.66 14.08
C GLN A 589 -13.73 -8.36 13.77
N LYS A 590 -13.14 -7.19 14.07
CA LYS A 590 -13.77 -5.89 13.79
C LYS A 590 -13.87 -5.65 12.30
N ASP A 591 -12.76 -5.83 11.57
CA ASP A 591 -12.73 -5.69 10.12
C ASP A 591 -13.58 -6.77 9.44
N SER A 592 -13.57 -8.00 9.99
CA SER A 592 -14.44 -9.08 9.51
C SER A 592 -15.93 -8.74 9.66
N PHE A 593 -16.32 -8.04 10.73
CA PHE A 593 -17.69 -7.56 10.90
C PHE A 593 -18.04 -6.46 9.89
N GLU A 594 -17.08 -5.58 9.56
CA GLU A 594 -17.30 -4.56 8.52
C GLU A 594 -17.46 -5.19 7.13
N PHE A 595 -16.68 -6.22 6.80
CA PHE A 595 -16.89 -7.02 5.59
C PHE A 595 -18.29 -7.62 5.52
N ASP A 596 -18.83 -8.16 6.63
CA ASP A 596 -20.21 -8.66 6.66
C ASP A 596 -21.19 -7.57 6.19
N LYS A 597 -21.03 -6.32 6.67
CA LYS A 597 -21.93 -5.21 6.32
C LYS A 597 -21.79 -4.76 4.87
N ILE A 598 -20.57 -4.77 4.33
CA ILE A 598 -20.32 -4.45 2.92
C ILE A 598 -20.98 -5.50 2.03
N ILE A 599 -20.82 -6.78 2.34
CA ILE A 599 -21.34 -7.89 1.54
C ILE A 599 -22.87 -7.95 1.64
N GLU A 600 -23.46 -7.77 2.82
CA GLU A 600 -24.92 -7.69 3.00
C GLU A 600 -25.54 -6.55 2.17
N LEU A 601 -24.87 -5.39 2.15
CA LEU A 601 -25.33 -4.25 1.36
C LEU A 601 -25.16 -4.48 -0.14
N ALA A 602 -24.02 -4.99 -0.58
CA ALA A 602 -23.77 -5.36 -1.98
C ALA A 602 -24.83 -6.35 -2.48
N GLU A 603 -25.18 -7.34 -1.66
CA GLU A 603 -26.24 -8.29 -1.93
C GLU A 603 -27.59 -7.61 -2.15
N SER A 604 -27.99 -6.70 -1.26
CA SER A 604 -29.25 -5.95 -1.40
C SER A 604 -29.30 -5.06 -2.64
N LEU A 605 -28.15 -4.57 -3.11
CA LEU A 605 -28.02 -3.67 -4.25
C LEU A 605 -27.71 -4.40 -5.58
N GLY A 606 -27.55 -5.73 -5.56
CA GLY A 606 -27.18 -6.49 -6.75
C GLY A 606 -25.77 -6.17 -7.26
N ILE A 607 -24.86 -5.82 -6.36
CA ILE A 607 -23.43 -5.65 -6.64
C ILE A 607 -22.72 -6.96 -6.30
N TYR A 608 -21.89 -7.42 -7.24
CA TYR A 608 -21.11 -8.64 -7.12
C TYR A 608 -19.63 -8.30 -6.93
N ILE A 609 -19.02 -8.90 -5.93
CA ILE A 609 -17.71 -8.59 -5.40
C ILE A 609 -16.71 -9.62 -5.92
N GLN A 610 -15.64 -9.13 -6.53
CA GLN A 610 -14.39 -9.86 -6.62
C GLN A 610 -13.59 -9.57 -5.34
N PHE A 611 -13.43 -10.58 -4.48
CA PHE A 611 -12.72 -10.44 -3.22
C PHE A 611 -11.25 -10.81 -3.43
N CYS A 612 -10.37 -9.83 -3.29
CA CYS A 612 -8.93 -9.98 -3.47
C CYS A 612 -8.25 -10.27 -2.13
N PHE A 613 -7.68 -11.46 -1.99
CA PHE A 613 -7.05 -11.91 -0.74
C PHE A 613 -5.77 -11.16 -0.44
N ASP A 614 -4.93 -10.91 -1.43
CA ASP A 614 -3.62 -10.30 -1.25
C ASP A 614 -3.25 -9.40 -2.45
N TYR A 615 -2.23 -8.56 -2.26
CA TYR A 615 -1.67 -7.69 -3.30
C TYR A 615 -0.14 -7.84 -3.32
N HIS A 616 0.49 -7.54 -4.47
CA HIS A 616 1.92 -7.75 -4.67
C HIS A 616 2.80 -7.14 -3.56
N GLY A 617 2.46 -5.94 -3.11
CA GLY A 617 3.24 -5.20 -2.10
C GLY A 617 3.33 -5.91 -0.75
N ALA A 618 2.36 -6.77 -0.41
CA ALA A 618 2.42 -7.60 0.80
C ALA A 618 3.61 -8.58 0.76
N PHE A 619 4.10 -8.93 -0.43
CA PHE A 619 5.19 -9.86 -0.68
C PHE A 619 6.34 -9.22 -1.47
N HIS A 620 6.48 -7.89 -1.37
CA HIS A 620 7.59 -7.14 -1.94
C HIS A 620 8.46 -6.57 -0.81
N LYS A 621 9.77 -6.86 -0.83
CA LYS A 621 10.73 -6.54 0.24
C LYS A 621 10.79 -5.05 0.57
N GLU A 622 10.58 -4.20 -0.43
CA GLU A 622 10.70 -2.75 -0.31
C GLU A 622 9.35 -2.03 -0.07
N ILE A 623 8.23 -2.76 -0.03
CA ILE A 623 6.89 -2.15 0.10
C ILE A 623 6.31 -2.43 1.50
N THR A 624 5.75 -3.62 1.73
CA THR A 624 5.08 -3.95 3.01
C THR A 624 5.41 -5.35 3.56
N TRP A 625 6.42 -6.03 3.01
CA TRP A 625 6.85 -7.35 3.51
C TRP A 625 7.28 -7.33 4.98
N GLU A 626 7.93 -6.25 5.43
CA GLU A 626 8.42 -6.15 6.80
C GLU A 626 7.30 -6.18 7.86
N GLN A 627 6.07 -5.79 7.51
CA GLN A 627 4.91 -5.81 8.42
C GLN A 627 3.98 -7.02 8.20
N ASN A 628 4.27 -7.86 7.20
CA ASN A 628 3.44 -9.00 6.86
C ASN A 628 3.50 -10.06 7.97
N ALA A 629 2.36 -10.64 8.35
CA ALA A 629 2.27 -11.70 9.38
C ALA A 629 3.08 -12.97 9.04
N TYR A 630 3.31 -13.26 7.75
CA TYR A 630 4.11 -14.40 7.30
C TYR A 630 5.62 -14.15 7.42
N ASN A 631 6.05 -12.90 7.61
CA ASN A 631 7.45 -12.56 7.80
C ASN A 631 7.97 -13.12 9.14
N TYR A 632 9.13 -13.74 9.11
CA TYR A 632 9.84 -14.31 10.25
C TYR A 632 10.01 -13.31 11.41
N LYS A 633 10.24 -12.03 11.10
CA LYS A 633 10.34 -10.96 12.10
C LYS A 633 9.04 -10.71 12.86
N ASN A 634 7.88 -11.04 12.26
CA ASN A 634 6.55 -10.87 12.86
C ASN A 634 6.00 -12.17 13.44
N GLY A 635 6.84 -13.19 13.63
CA GLY A 635 6.43 -14.51 14.12
C GLY A 635 5.93 -15.46 13.03
N GLY A 636 6.07 -15.10 11.75
CA GLY A 636 5.76 -15.96 10.61
C GLY A 636 6.86 -16.97 10.26
N PRO A 637 6.61 -17.92 9.34
CA PRO A 637 7.61 -18.92 8.95
C PRO A 637 8.63 -18.43 7.90
N CYS A 638 8.36 -17.34 7.19
CA CYS A 638 9.10 -16.98 5.98
C CYS A 638 10.11 -15.86 6.24
N LYS A 639 11.39 -16.10 5.96
CA LYS A 639 12.44 -15.07 5.97
C LYS A 639 12.36 -14.20 4.72
N GLU A 640 12.06 -14.82 3.58
CA GLU A 640 11.96 -14.17 2.28
C GLU A 640 10.54 -14.32 1.69
N PRO A 641 10.03 -13.34 0.92
CA PRO A 641 8.66 -13.39 0.40
C PRO A 641 8.35 -14.65 -0.43
N ILE A 642 9.30 -15.09 -1.25
CA ILE A 642 9.12 -16.28 -2.11
C ILE A 642 8.94 -17.58 -1.31
N GLU A 643 9.33 -17.63 -0.03
CA GLU A 643 9.13 -18.79 0.84
C GLU A 643 7.66 -19.01 1.18
N PHE A 644 6.83 -17.97 1.18
CA PHE A 644 5.38 -18.09 1.37
C PHE A 644 4.74 -19.09 0.39
N PHE A 645 5.27 -19.14 -0.83
CA PHE A 645 4.76 -20.01 -1.88
C PHE A 645 5.26 -21.47 -1.78
N LYS A 646 6.23 -21.75 -0.90
CA LYS A 646 6.92 -23.05 -0.79
C LYS A 646 6.73 -23.70 0.57
N ASP A 647 6.87 -22.92 1.64
CA ASP A 647 6.87 -23.39 3.01
C ASP A 647 5.52 -24.00 3.39
N THR A 648 5.57 -25.21 3.94
CA THR A 648 4.36 -25.98 4.29
C THR A 648 3.57 -25.30 5.40
N THR A 649 4.27 -24.73 6.39
CA THR A 649 3.64 -24.02 7.50
C THR A 649 2.94 -22.76 6.99
N ALA A 650 3.59 -21.97 6.13
CA ALA A 650 2.98 -20.80 5.50
C ALA A 650 1.70 -21.17 4.74
N LYS A 651 1.77 -22.21 3.90
CA LYS A 651 0.63 -22.73 3.15
C LYS A 651 -0.51 -23.18 4.05
N ASP A 652 -0.21 -23.84 5.16
CA ASP A 652 -1.25 -24.35 6.07
C ASP A 652 -1.93 -23.22 6.85
N TYR A 653 -1.18 -22.22 7.32
CA TYR A 653 -1.77 -20.99 7.89
C TYR A 653 -2.61 -20.23 6.85
N TYR A 654 -2.15 -20.16 5.61
CA TYR A 654 -2.90 -19.53 4.54
C TYR A 654 -4.20 -20.29 4.24
N LYS A 655 -4.19 -21.63 4.19
CA LYS A 655 -5.39 -22.46 4.07
C LYS A 655 -6.37 -22.19 5.22
N ARG A 656 -5.90 -22.01 6.46
CA ARG A 656 -6.76 -21.62 7.60
C ARG A 656 -7.44 -20.26 7.36
N ARG A 657 -6.71 -19.27 6.82
CA ARG A 657 -7.25 -17.95 6.45
C ARG A 657 -8.30 -18.06 5.35
N LEU A 658 -8.00 -18.82 4.28
CA LEU A 658 -8.95 -19.10 3.20
C LEU A 658 -10.20 -19.81 3.73
N ARG A 659 -10.04 -20.79 4.62
CA ARG A 659 -11.17 -21.50 5.26
C ARG A 659 -12.09 -20.54 6.00
N TYR A 660 -11.52 -19.62 6.79
CA TYR A 660 -12.29 -18.64 7.53
C TYR A 660 -13.05 -17.67 6.61
N ILE A 661 -12.40 -17.16 5.56
CA ILE A 661 -13.02 -16.27 4.56
C ILE A 661 -14.18 -16.98 3.85
N VAL A 662 -13.95 -18.19 3.33
CA VAL A 662 -14.97 -18.97 2.61
C VAL A 662 -16.13 -19.35 3.55
N ALA A 663 -15.84 -19.75 4.80
CA ALA A 663 -16.85 -20.07 5.80
C ALA A 663 -17.76 -18.87 6.11
N ARG A 664 -17.18 -17.67 6.21
CA ARG A 664 -17.90 -16.46 6.62
C ARG A 664 -18.70 -15.82 5.48
N TRP A 665 -18.20 -15.84 4.25
CA TRP A 665 -18.80 -15.09 3.13
C TRP A 665 -19.15 -15.92 1.89
N GLY A 666 -18.70 -17.17 1.79
CA GLY A 666 -18.93 -18.02 0.61
C GLY A 666 -20.41 -18.30 0.30
N TYR A 667 -21.30 -18.21 1.30
CA TYR A 667 -22.74 -18.33 1.08
C TYR A 667 -23.31 -17.21 0.19
N SER A 668 -22.77 -15.99 0.29
CA SER A 668 -23.43 -14.79 -0.24
C SER A 668 -23.44 -14.78 -1.76
N ARG A 669 -24.61 -14.49 -2.34
CA ARG A 669 -24.76 -14.31 -3.79
C ARG A 669 -24.02 -13.07 -4.31
N ALA A 670 -23.62 -12.15 -3.42
CA ALA A 670 -22.83 -10.99 -3.77
C ALA A 670 -21.35 -11.33 -3.98
N ILE A 671 -20.84 -12.51 -3.64
CA ILE A 671 -19.48 -12.89 -4.04
C ILE A 671 -19.52 -13.42 -5.47
N MET A 672 -18.87 -12.74 -6.41
CA MET A 672 -18.64 -13.25 -7.77
C MET A 672 -17.53 -14.31 -7.76
N GLY A 673 -16.41 -13.98 -7.11
CA GLY A 673 -15.23 -14.82 -7.11
C GLY A 673 -14.12 -14.37 -6.17
N TRP A 674 -13.17 -15.28 -6.00
CA TRP A 674 -11.97 -15.15 -5.19
C TRP A 674 -10.78 -14.81 -6.08
N GLU A 675 -10.10 -13.70 -5.81
CA GLU A 675 -8.84 -13.34 -6.46
C GLU A 675 -7.70 -13.59 -5.47
N PHE A 676 -6.71 -14.41 -5.86
CA PHE A 676 -5.57 -14.68 -4.99
C PHE A 676 -4.70 -13.45 -4.79
N PHE A 677 -4.30 -12.82 -5.89
CA PHE A 677 -3.39 -11.68 -5.86
C PHE A 677 -3.81 -10.60 -6.84
N ASN A 678 -3.66 -9.36 -6.39
CA ASN A 678 -3.39 -8.24 -7.28
C ASN A 678 -1.93 -8.28 -7.75
N GLU A 679 -1.70 -8.52 -9.05
CA GLU A 679 -0.40 -8.41 -9.73
C GLU A 679 0.71 -9.29 -9.16
N VAL A 680 0.48 -10.60 -9.09
CA VAL A 680 1.43 -11.52 -8.45
C VAL A 680 2.83 -11.54 -9.09
N ASP A 681 2.97 -11.08 -10.34
CA ASP A 681 4.26 -10.94 -11.03
C ASP A 681 5.13 -9.80 -10.49
N LEU A 682 4.61 -8.94 -9.61
CA LEU A 682 5.34 -7.85 -8.97
C LEU A 682 5.82 -8.17 -7.55
N ILE A 683 5.71 -9.42 -7.07
CA ILE A 683 6.33 -9.83 -5.80
C ILE A 683 7.86 -9.88 -5.93
N SER A 684 8.58 -9.82 -4.80
CA SER A 684 10.02 -10.04 -4.84
C SER A 684 10.37 -11.50 -5.16
N ASP A 685 11.43 -11.69 -5.95
CA ASP A 685 11.94 -12.99 -6.37
C ASP A 685 10.89 -13.87 -7.08
N TYR A 686 9.98 -13.25 -7.85
CA TYR A 686 8.92 -13.94 -8.57
C TYR A 686 9.45 -15.11 -9.40
N ASN A 687 8.86 -16.28 -9.20
CA ASN A 687 9.13 -17.48 -9.98
C ASN A 687 7.81 -18.12 -10.41
N GLU A 688 7.50 -18.02 -11.69
CA GLU A 688 6.21 -18.47 -12.24
C GLU A 688 5.90 -19.95 -11.91
N LYS A 689 6.90 -20.85 -11.94
CA LYS A 689 6.65 -22.26 -11.64
C LYS A 689 6.21 -22.45 -10.19
N ILE A 690 6.97 -21.88 -9.25
CA ILE A 690 6.68 -21.98 -7.81
C ILE A 690 5.30 -21.38 -7.51
N VAL A 691 5.04 -20.19 -8.06
CA VAL A 691 3.77 -19.49 -7.87
C VAL A 691 2.61 -20.26 -8.50
N ALA A 692 2.79 -20.87 -9.68
CA ALA A 692 1.77 -21.71 -10.31
C ALA A 692 1.45 -22.99 -9.52
N ASP A 693 2.47 -23.66 -8.99
CA ASP A 693 2.29 -24.85 -8.14
C ASP A 693 1.49 -24.48 -6.88
N TRP A 694 1.79 -23.33 -6.28
CA TRP A 694 1.03 -22.80 -5.13
C TRP A 694 -0.42 -22.44 -5.51
N HIS A 695 -0.64 -21.73 -6.63
CA HIS A 695 -2.00 -21.36 -7.07
C HIS A 695 -2.86 -22.60 -7.31
N LYS A 696 -2.29 -23.63 -7.93
CA LYS A 696 -2.99 -24.91 -8.14
C LYS A 696 -3.40 -25.54 -6.82
N GLU A 697 -2.51 -25.57 -5.83
CA GLU A 697 -2.77 -26.13 -4.51
C GLU A 697 -3.89 -25.36 -3.77
N MET A 698 -3.78 -24.02 -3.70
CA MET A 698 -4.77 -23.19 -3.00
C MET A 698 -6.12 -23.17 -3.72
N ALA A 699 -6.13 -23.14 -5.05
CA ALA A 699 -7.38 -23.17 -5.82
C ALA A 699 -8.11 -24.51 -5.63
N LYS A 700 -7.40 -25.65 -5.63
CA LYS A 700 -7.99 -26.95 -5.28
C LYS A 700 -8.55 -26.97 -3.87
N TYR A 701 -7.83 -26.37 -2.92
CA TYR A 701 -8.30 -26.26 -1.54
C TYR A 701 -9.61 -25.46 -1.45
N ILE A 702 -9.68 -24.26 -2.04
CA ILE A 702 -10.91 -23.44 -2.11
C ILE A 702 -12.03 -24.22 -2.80
N LYS A 703 -11.78 -24.82 -3.97
CA LYS A 703 -12.78 -25.63 -4.69
C LYS A 703 -13.30 -26.81 -3.86
N ASN A 704 -12.53 -27.32 -2.90
CA ASN A 704 -12.99 -28.36 -1.98
C ASN A 704 -13.89 -27.81 -0.85
N ILE A 705 -13.50 -26.70 -0.22
CA ILE A 705 -14.22 -26.15 0.95
C ILE A 705 -15.39 -25.23 0.60
N ASP A 706 -15.37 -24.59 -0.57
CA ASP A 706 -16.45 -23.74 -1.06
C ASP A 706 -17.51 -24.62 -1.73
N TYR A 707 -18.58 -24.92 -0.98
CA TYR A 707 -19.69 -25.71 -1.49
C TYR A 707 -20.44 -25.02 -2.62
N THR A 708 -20.39 -23.68 -2.68
CA THR A 708 -21.07 -22.89 -3.69
C THR A 708 -20.28 -22.75 -4.99
N LYS A 709 -19.02 -23.21 -5.02
CA LYS A 709 -18.12 -23.18 -6.18
C LYS A 709 -18.01 -21.77 -6.80
N ARG A 710 -17.64 -20.77 -6.00
CA ARG A 710 -17.34 -19.43 -6.53
C ARG A 710 -16.19 -19.48 -7.53
N LEU A 711 -16.17 -18.51 -8.44
CA LEU A 711 -15.12 -18.40 -9.45
C LEU A 711 -13.80 -18.02 -8.80
N ILE A 712 -12.67 -18.48 -9.35
CA ILE A 712 -11.32 -18.20 -8.86
C ILE A 712 -10.51 -17.51 -9.96
N THR A 713 -9.77 -16.45 -9.60
CA THR A 713 -8.87 -15.72 -10.51
C THR A 713 -7.59 -15.26 -9.80
N THR A 714 -6.70 -14.65 -10.57
CA THR A 714 -5.55 -13.87 -10.11
C THR A 714 -5.19 -12.88 -11.21
N SER A 715 -4.55 -11.76 -10.89
CA SER A 715 -4.19 -10.72 -11.86
C SER A 715 -2.68 -10.53 -12.01
N PHE A 716 -2.30 -9.90 -13.13
CA PHE A 716 -0.92 -9.65 -13.54
C PHE A 716 -0.77 -8.23 -14.06
N ALA A 717 0.34 -7.58 -13.69
CA ALA A 717 0.70 -6.24 -14.16
C ALA A 717 1.18 -6.27 -15.61
N ARG A 718 1.98 -7.28 -15.97
CA ARG A 718 2.43 -7.51 -17.35
C ARG A 718 1.37 -8.24 -18.16
N VAL A 719 1.15 -7.80 -19.39
CA VAL A 719 -0.02 -8.19 -20.18
C VAL A 719 -0.06 -9.70 -20.43
N PHE A 720 1.08 -10.35 -20.69
CA PHE A 720 1.17 -11.79 -20.96
C PHE A 720 1.96 -12.59 -19.92
N ALA A 721 2.14 -12.05 -18.71
CA ALA A 721 2.67 -12.82 -17.59
C ALA A 721 1.71 -13.93 -17.14
N GLY A 722 2.27 -14.87 -16.38
CA GLY A 722 1.51 -15.91 -15.69
C GLY A 722 0.92 -16.98 -16.59
N ASP A 723 1.58 -17.32 -17.70
CA ASP A 723 1.10 -18.31 -18.66
C ASP A 723 0.75 -19.65 -18.01
N LYS A 724 1.59 -20.12 -17.09
CA LYS A 724 1.36 -21.37 -16.35
C LYS A 724 0.14 -21.28 -15.44
N ILE A 725 -0.08 -20.12 -14.80
CA ILE A 725 -1.20 -19.89 -13.88
C ILE A 725 -2.50 -19.75 -14.65
N ASN A 726 -2.51 -18.92 -15.69
CA ASN A 726 -3.66 -18.69 -16.57
C ASN A 726 -4.11 -19.98 -17.29
N SER A 727 -3.21 -20.95 -17.45
CA SER A 727 -3.52 -22.27 -18.03
C SER A 727 -4.07 -23.30 -17.04
N LEU A 728 -4.03 -23.05 -15.72
CA LEU A 728 -4.56 -23.99 -14.71
C LEU A 728 -6.07 -24.14 -14.83
N GLU A 729 -6.60 -25.36 -14.84
CA GLU A 729 -8.06 -25.62 -14.85
C GLU A 729 -8.75 -25.02 -13.61
N GLU A 730 -8.00 -24.87 -12.52
CA GLU A 730 -8.50 -24.32 -11.27
C GLU A 730 -8.68 -22.79 -11.28
N ILE A 731 -8.09 -22.08 -12.25
CA ILE A 731 -8.28 -20.64 -12.48
C ILE A 731 -9.38 -20.47 -13.52
N ASP A 732 -10.51 -19.87 -13.14
CA ASP A 732 -11.76 -19.92 -13.88
C ASP A 732 -11.85 -18.85 -14.98
N TYR A 733 -11.27 -17.67 -14.77
CA TYR A 733 -11.22 -16.57 -15.74
C TYR A 733 -9.92 -15.78 -15.61
N ILE A 734 -9.60 -14.97 -16.61
CA ILE A 734 -8.33 -14.25 -16.71
C ILE A 734 -8.54 -12.76 -16.46
N GLN A 735 -7.70 -12.17 -15.61
CA GLN A 735 -7.61 -10.71 -15.45
C GLN A 735 -6.26 -10.18 -15.94
N THR A 736 -6.31 -9.04 -16.63
CA THR A 736 -5.15 -8.34 -17.16
C THR A 736 -5.23 -6.88 -16.78
N HIS A 737 -4.10 -6.30 -16.41
CA HIS A 737 -3.97 -4.87 -16.15
C HIS A 737 -3.28 -4.20 -17.34
N ILE A 738 -3.73 -3.00 -17.70
CA ILE A 738 -3.09 -2.21 -18.74
C ILE A 738 -3.24 -0.72 -18.48
N TYR A 739 -2.15 0.03 -18.62
CA TYR A 739 -2.12 1.47 -18.45
C TYR A 739 -1.63 2.12 -19.77
N SER A 740 -2.57 2.68 -20.53
CA SER A 740 -2.37 3.20 -21.90
C SER A 740 -3.33 4.35 -22.21
N ASP A 741 -2.84 5.35 -22.95
CA ASP A 741 -3.67 6.46 -23.45
C ASP A 741 -4.40 6.11 -24.76
N GLU A 742 -4.04 4.99 -25.40
CA GLU A 742 -4.77 4.38 -26.52
C GLU A 742 -5.27 3.01 -26.07
N VAL A 743 -6.59 2.91 -25.88
CA VAL A 743 -7.21 1.73 -25.27
C VAL A 743 -7.97 0.87 -26.26
N LEU A 744 -8.41 1.42 -27.40
CA LEU A 744 -9.27 0.70 -28.35
C LEU A 744 -8.52 -0.48 -28.98
N ASN A 745 -7.37 -0.22 -29.61
CA ASN A 745 -6.60 -1.29 -30.24
C ASN A 745 -6.00 -2.25 -29.21
N ALA A 746 -5.58 -1.72 -28.06
CA ALA A 746 -5.05 -2.55 -26.98
C ALA A 746 -6.09 -3.53 -26.44
N ILE A 747 -7.28 -3.05 -26.08
CA ILE A 747 -8.38 -3.88 -25.56
C ILE A 747 -8.80 -4.93 -26.60
N TYR A 748 -8.97 -4.53 -27.86
CA TYR A 748 -9.36 -5.43 -28.94
C TYR A 748 -8.39 -6.59 -29.10
N ASN A 749 -7.10 -6.30 -29.28
CA ASN A 749 -6.11 -7.31 -29.57
C ASN A 749 -5.80 -8.19 -28.35
N ILE A 750 -5.71 -7.62 -27.15
CA ILE A 750 -5.45 -8.40 -25.93
C ILE A 750 -6.62 -9.33 -25.63
N SER A 751 -7.87 -8.87 -25.73
CA SER A 751 -9.05 -9.71 -25.48
C SER A 751 -9.08 -10.91 -26.43
N LEU A 752 -8.82 -10.67 -27.72
CA LEU A 752 -8.73 -11.73 -28.72
C LEU A 752 -7.63 -12.74 -28.41
N GLU A 753 -6.42 -12.28 -28.14
CA GLU A 753 -5.28 -13.18 -27.89
C GLU A 753 -5.45 -13.97 -26.58
N LYS A 754 -5.97 -13.34 -25.51
CA LYS A 754 -6.24 -14.02 -24.23
C LYS A 754 -7.31 -15.09 -24.37
N MET A 755 -8.44 -14.78 -25.01
CA MET A 755 -9.49 -15.77 -25.26
C MET A 755 -9.00 -16.91 -26.15
N LYS A 756 -8.28 -16.61 -27.23
CA LYS A 756 -7.73 -17.62 -28.15
C LYS A 756 -6.76 -18.56 -27.45
N LYS A 757 -5.87 -18.00 -26.60
CA LYS A 757 -4.82 -18.74 -25.91
C LYS A 757 -5.37 -19.62 -24.78
N TYR A 758 -6.19 -19.07 -23.89
CA TYR A 758 -6.59 -19.75 -22.66
C TYR A 758 -7.99 -20.40 -22.73
N LYS A 759 -8.83 -20.00 -23.69
CA LYS A 759 -10.22 -20.51 -23.84
C LYS A 759 -11.04 -20.36 -22.54
N LYS A 760 -10.90 -19.20 -21.91
CA LYS A 760 -11.57 -18.79 -20.67
C LYS A 760 -12.10 -17.36 -20.83
N PRO A 761 -13.11 -16.96 -20.04
CA PRO A 761 -13.53 -15.56 -20.02
C PRO A 761 -12.35 -14.66 -19.63
N HIS A 762 -12.22 -13.53 -20.31
CA HIS A 762 -11.18 -12.55 -20.06
C HIS A 762 -11.79 -11.15 -20.00
N PHE A 763 -11.42 -10.38 -18.99
CA PHE A 763 -11.68 -8.94 -18.93
C PHE A 763 -10.58 -8.24 -18.15
N PHE A 764 -10.52 -6.91 -18.26
CA PHE A 764 -9.46 -6.11 -17.65
C PHE A 764 -9.81 -5.80 -16.20
N GLY A 765 -8.97 -6.25 -15.26
CA GLY A 765 -9.13 -6.00 -13.82
C GLY A 765 -8.71 -4.58 -13.42
N GLU A 766 -7.80 -4.00 -14.20
CA GLU A 766 -7.39 -2.60 -14.11
C GLU A 766 -7.18 -2.04 -15.51
N ILE A 767 -7.65 -0.82 -15.71
CA ILE A 767 -7.26 0.00 -16.84
C ILE A 767 -7.07 1.45 -16.42
N GLY A 768 -6.18 2.13 -17.12
CA GLY A 768 -5.90 3.53 -16.87
C GLY A 768 -5.03 4.25 -17.87
N GLY A 769 -4.78 5.55 -17.66
CA GLY A 769 -3.81 6.32 -18.43
C GLY A 769 -2.40 5.78 -18.28
N ALA A 770 -1.55 6.05 -19.27
CA ALA A 770 -0.16 5.62 -19.27
C ALA A 770 0.57 6.13 -18.02
N VAL A 771 1.37 5.25 -17.40
CA VAL A 771 2.18 5.60 -16.22
C VAL A 771 3.31 6.53 -16.67
N THR A 772 3.12 7.82 -16.46
CA THR A 772 4.09 8.89 -16.76
C THR A 772 4.20 9.86 -15.59
N ASP A 773 5.14 10.81 -15.65
CA ASP A 773 5.31 11.85 -14.61
C ASP A 773 4.04 12.69 -14.37
N VAL A 774 3.12 12.73 -15.35
CA VAL A 774 1.85 13.46 -15.24
C VAL A 774 0.70 12.51 -15.57
N SER A 775 -0.06 12.12 -14.55
CA SER A 775 -1.26 11.29 -14.73
C SER A 775 -2.31 11.97 -15.62
N VAL A 776 -2.85 11.21 -16.57
CA VAL A 776 -3.95 11.64 -17.45
C VAL A 776 -5.19 11.98 -16.64
N GLU A 777 -5.47 11.20 -15.59
CA GLU A 777 -6.63 11.34 -14.70
C GLU A 777 -6.64 12.66 -13.96
N ALA A 778 -5.47 13.25 -13.71
CA ALA A 778 -5.35 14.58 -13.12
C ALA A 778 -5.94 15.66 -14.04
N LYS A 779 -5.92 15.46 -15.37
CA LYS A 779 -6.35 16.45 -16.37
C LYS A 779 -7.64 16.09 -17.11
N ASP A 780 -7.95 14.81 -17.28
CA ASP A 780 -9.14 14.35 -18.01
C ASP A 780 -10.42 14.47 -17.17
N LYS A 781 -10.85 15.69 -16.86
CA LYS A 781 -12.03 15.94 -16.02
C LYS A 781 -13.35 15.43 -16.60
N LYS A 782 -13.37 15.02 -17.89
CA LYS A 782 -14.54 14.48 -18.59
C LYS A 782 -14.56 12.96 -18.63
N GLY A 783 -13.50 12.26 -18.21
CA GLY A 783 -13.41 10.81 -18.30
C GLY A 783 -13.44 10.30 -19.75
N ILE A 784 -12.79 10.99 -20.69
CA ILE A 784 -12.70 10.54 -22.09
C ILE A 784 -12.00 9.19 -22.18
N LEU A 785 -10.91 8.98 -21.42
CA LEU A 785 -10.22 7.70 -21.42
C LEU A 785 -11.06 6.58 -20.80
N LEU A 786 -11.77 6.89 -19.71
CA LEU A 786 -12.76 6.00 -19.11
C LEU A 786 -13.86 5.61 -20.12
N HIS A 787 -14.42 6.60 -20.82
CA HIS A 787 -15.44 6.39 -21.85
C HIS A 787 -14.92 5.44 -22.93
N ASP A 788 -13.76 5.72 -23.50
CA ASP A 788 -13.16 4.90 -24.55
C ASP A 788 -12.90 3.47 -24.07
N ALA A 789 -12.46 3.27 -22.82
CA ALA A 789 -12.23 1.95 -22.25
C ALA A 789 -13.53 1.13 -22.09
N LEU A 790 -14.62 1.76 -21.64
CA LEU A 790 -15.93 1.10 -21.49
C LEU A 790 -16.51 0.65 -22.84
N TRP A 791 -16.53 1.54 -23.84
CA TRP A 791 -17.10 1.21 -25.15
C TRP A 791 -16.22 0.26 -25.95
N SER A 792 -14.88 0.39 -25.86
CA SER A 792 -13.96 -0.53 -26.52
C SER A 792 -14.11 -1.96 -25.97
N SER A 793 -14.21 -2.13 -24.65
CA SER A 793 -14.33 -3.47 -24.03
C SER A 793 -15.61 -4.20 -24.44
N VAL A 794 -16.73 -3.48 -24.45
CA VAL A 794 -18.03 -3.99 -24.90
C VAL A 794 -18.02 -4.45 -26.36
N MET A 795 -17.27 -3.77 -27.23
CA MET A 795 -17.20 -4.07 -28.66
C MET A 795 -16.05 -5.03 -29.06
N SER A 796 -15.28 -5.52 -28.08
CA SER A 796 -14.05 -6.30 -28.31
C SER A 796 -14.14 -7.75 -27.81
N MET A 797 -15.36 -8.25 -27.60
CA MET A 797 -15.62 -9.58 -27.01
C MET A 797 -14.99 -9.78 -25.62
N SER A 798 -14.75 -8.70 -24.86
CA SER A 798 -14.36 -8.81 -23.46
C SER A 798 -15.52 -9.37 -22.63
N ALA A 799 -15.23 -10.16 -21.60
CA ALA A 799 -16.24 -10.82 -20.77
C ALA A 799 -16.95 -9.87 -19.78
N GLY A 800 -16.53 -8.61 -19.72
CA GLY A 800 -17.08 -7.52 -18.91
C GLY A 800 -16.53 -6.18 -19.41
N THR A 801 -16.93 -5.07 -18.78
CA THR A 801 -16.28 -3.78 -19.03
C THR A 801 -14.84 -3.78 -18.53
N ALA A 802 -13.98 -2.94 -19.11
CA ALA A 802 -12.65 -2.69 -18.55
C ALA A 802 -12.77 -1.92 -17.21
N MET A 803 -12.22 -2.48 -16.14
CA MET A 803 -12.41 -1.96 -14.77
C MET A 803 -11.42 -0.83 -14.49
N TYR A 804 -11.87 0.42 -14.55
CA TYR A 804 -11.00 1.60 -14.37
C TYR A 804 -10.40 1.64 -12.95
N TRP A 805 -9.12 2.03 -12.84
CA TRP A 805 -8.39 2.00 -11.56
C TRP A 805 -8.72 3.16 -10.62
N TRP A 806 -8.82 4.41 -11.07
CA TRP A 806 -8.97 5.57 -10.17
C TRP A 806 -10.43 5.85 -9.77
N TRP A 807 -11.02 4.99 -8.95
CA TRP A 807 -12.42 5.13 -8.51
C TRP A 807 -12.67 6.32 -7.60
N ASP A 808 -11.68 6.68 -6.77
CA ASP A 808 -11.74 7.73 -5.77
C ASP A 808 -11.25 9.07 -6.34
N GLY A 809 -10.00 9.14 -6.78
CA GLY A 809 -9.33 10.36 -7.25
C GLY A 809 -9.80 10.87 -8.61
N HIS A 810 -10.53 10.05 -9.38
CA HIS A 810 -10.99 10.43 -10.72
C HIS A 810 -12.50 10.26 -10.90
N ILE A 811 -13.04 9.05 -10.76
CA ILE A 811 -14.47 8.79 -11.02
C ILE A 811 -15.35 9.52 -10.02
N LYS A 812 -15.13 9.29 -8.72
CA LYS A 812 -15.87 9.98 -7.66
C LYS A 812 -15.58 11.49 -7.71
N ALA A 813 -14.31 11.89 -7.78
CA ALA A 813 -13.90 13.29 -7.74
C ALA A 813 -14.55 14.15 -8.85
N ASN A 814 -14.77 13.59 -10.04
CA ASN A 814 -15.37 14.29 -11.17
C ASN A 814 -16.81 13.85 -11.48
N ASN A 815 -17.44 13.04 -10.61
CA ASN A 815 -18.80 12.52 -10.77
C ASN A 815 -19.04 11.81 -12.13
N LEU A 816 -18.11 10.96 -12.55
CA LEU A 816 -18.10 10.31 -13.89
C LEU A 816 -19.04 9.11 -14.02
N TYR A 817 -19.90 8.86 -13.03
CA TYR A 817 -20.83 7.71 -13.00
C TYR A 817 -21.82 7.67 -14.18
N TYR A 818 -22.05 8.80 -14.87
CA TYR A 818 -22.93 8.85 -16.04
C TYR A 818 -22.41 8.00 -17.21
N HIS A 819 -21.10 7.81 -17.34
CA HIS A 819 -20.51 6.90 -18.34
C HIS A 819 -20.98 5.46 -18.15
N TYR A 820 -20.98 5.00 -16.89
CA TYR A 820 -21.51 3.68 -16.54
C TYR A 820 -23.02 3.58 -16.74
N ALA A 821 -23.76 4.64 -16.38
CA ALA A 821 -25.20 4.68 -16.59
C ALA A 821 -25.55 4.57 -18.09
N ALA A 822 -24.75 5.20 -18.96
CA ALA A 822 -24.94 5.14 -20.39
C ALA A 822 -24.68 3.73 -20.94
N ILE A 823 -23.55 3.11 -20.61
CA ILE A 823 -23.22 1.77 -21.08
C ILE A 823 -24.22 0.73 -20.52
N SER A 824 -24.64 0.83 -19.27
CA SER A 824 -25.63 -0.08 -18.67
C SER A 824 -26.99 0.01 -19.36
N ARG A 825 -27.45 1.21 -19.75
CA ARG A 825 -28.66 1.38 -20.55
C ARG A 825 -28.51 0.81 -21.96
N PHE A 826 -27.36 1.04 -22.60
CA PHE A 826 -27.07 0.46 -23.90
C PHE A 826 -27.01 -1.07 -23.85
N LEU A 827 -26.45 -1.67 -22.80
CA LEU A 827 -26.37 -3.14 -22.67
C LEU A 827 -27.66 -3.80 -22.20
N LYS A 828 -28.65 -3.01 -21.81
CA LYS A 828 -29.94 -3.53 -21.37
C LYS A 828 -30.53 -4.46 -22.44
N ASP A 829 -31.05 -5.59 -21.98
CA ASP A 829 -31.72 -6.65 -22.76
C ASP A 829 -30.80 -7.47 -23.70
N ILE A 830 -29.47 -7.31 -23.62
CA ILE A 830 -28.52 -8.13 -24.38
C ILE A 830 -28.14 -9.37 -23.58
N ASP A 831 -28.48 -10.55 -24.14
CA ASP A 831 -28.09 -11.86 -23.60
C ASP A 831 -26.78 -12.32 -24.25
N TYR A 832 -25.64 -11.84 -23.74
CA TYR A 832 -24.30 -12.12 -24.29
C TYR A 832 -24.01 -13.60 -24.53
N VAL A 833 -24.42 -14.46 -23.59
CA VAL A 833 -24.21 -15.91 -23.69
C VAL A 833 -24.98 -16.47 -24.89
N LYS A 834 -26.26 -16.08 -25.07
CA LYS A 834 -27.05 -16.55 -26.22
C LYS A 834 -26.67 -15.87 -27.54
N MET A 835 -26.17 -14.64 -27.48
CA MET A 835 -25.82 -13.86 -28.66
C MET A 835 -24.62 -14.43 -29.40
N ASN A 836 -23.75 -15.23 -28.77
CA ASN A 836 -22.65 -15.91 -29.45
C ASN A 836 -21.88 -15.00 -30.43
N PHE A 837 -21.47 -13.82 -29.98
CA PHE A 837 -20.94 -12.77 -30.86
C PHE A 837 -19.65 -13.18 -31.59
N SER A 838 -19.51 -12.66 -32.80
CA SER A 838 -18.23 -12.52 -33.52
C SER A 838 -18.02 -11.05 -33.91
N HIS A 839 -16.81 -10.67 -34.29
CA HIS A 839 -16.54 -9.31 -34.77
C HIS A 839 -17.27 -9.04 -36.09
N ALA A 840 -17.86 -7.85 -36.21
CA ALA A 840 -18.48 -7.40 -37.45
C ALA A 840 -17.40 -6.99 -38.47
N ASP A 841 -17.58 -7.38 -39.74
CA ASP A 841 -16.86 -6.77 -40.87
C ASP A 841 -17.59 -5.48 -41.23
N VAL A 842 -17.07 -4.36 -40.74
CA VAL A 842 -17.67 -3.04 -40.85
C VAL A 842 -16.64 -2.02 -41.34
N ILE A 843 -17.08 -1.13 -42.22
CA ILE A 843 -16.26 -0.05 -42.76
C ILE A 843 -17.06 1.26 -42.84
N CYS A 844 -16.36 2.38 -42.67
CA CYS A 844 -16.85 3.70 -43.04
C CYS A 844 -16.37 4.03 -44.47
N VAL A 845 -17.27 4.39 -45.38
CA VAL A 845 -17.00 4.53 -46.84
C VAL A 845 -17.22 5.94 -47.41
N SER A 846 -17.20 6.98 -46.56
CA SER A 846 -17.36 8.37 -47.00
C SER A 846 -16.22 8.87 -47.90
N GLU A 847 -16.49 9.84 -48.77
CA GLU A 847 -15.60 10.23 -49.88
C GLU A 847 -14.67 11.42 -49.62
N ASN A 848 -14.72 12.13 -48.48
CA ASN A 848 -14.08 13.46 -48.43
C ASN A 848 -13.30 13.83 -47.14
N LEU A 849 -13.30 13.01 -46.09
CA LEU A 849 -12.45 13.24 -44.91
C LEU A 849 -11.64 11.98 -44.58
N TYR A 850 -10.33 12.19 -44.41
CA TYR A 850 -9.42 11.13 -43.98
C TYR A 850 -8.92 11.43 -42.57
N ASN A 851 -8.76 10.39 -41.77
CA ASN A 851 -8.29 10.49 -40.39
C ASN A 851 -7.09 9.59 -40.14
N ASP A 852 -6.46 9.89 -39.00
CA ASP A 852 -5.24 9.26 -38.57
C ASP A 852 -5.54 8.02 -37.71
N VAL A 853 -4.61 7.07 -37.74
CA VAL A 853 -4.57 5.94 -36.80
C VAL A 853 -3.34 6.11 -35.93
N ILE A 854 -3.56 6.05 -34.62
CA ILE A 854 -2.49 6.00 -33.61
C ILE A 854 -2.40 4.56 -33.10
N TYR A 855 -1.20 4.00 -33.11
CA TYR A 855 -0.87 2.72 -32.52
C TYR A 855 0.16 2.92 -31.42
N ALA A 856 -0.22 2.67 -30.17
CA ALA A 856 0.69 2.63 -29.04
C ALA A 856 1.03 1.15 -28.75
N PRO A 857 2.31 0.72 -28.84
CA PRO A 857 2.69 -0.64 -28.47
C PRO A 857 2.28 -0.95 -27.02
N PRO A 858 1.35 -1.91 -26.81
CA PRO A 858 0.73 -2.09 -25.50
C PRO A 858 1.58 -2.95 -24.56
N LEU A 859 2.61 -3.63 -25.07
CA LEU A 859 3.50 -4.46 -24.27
C LEU A 859 4.71 -3.64 -23.83
N ASP A 860 5.12 -3.82 -22.58
CA ASP A 860 6.29 -3.14 -22.01
C ASP A 860 7.57 -3.96 -22.28
N TRP A 861 8.35 -4.29 -21.24
CA TRP A 861 9.49 -5.22 -21.34
C TRP A 861 9.03 -6.68 -21.49
N GLU A 862 8.30 -6.97 -22.56
CA GLU A 862 7.77 -8.29 -22.94
C GLU A 862 8.02 -8.55 -24.42
N LYS A 863 8.11 -9.82 -24.82
CA LYS A 863 8.28 -10.19 -26.24
C LYS A 863 7.00 -9.86 -27.03
N SER A 864 7.17 -9.25 -28.20
CA SER A 864 6.09 -9.02 -29.15
C SER A 864 5.40 -10.32 -29.58
N ILE A 865 4.08 -10.28 -29.74
CA ILE A 865 3.28 -11.37 -30.31
C ILE A 865 2.96 -11.01 -31.75
N GLY A 866 3.57 -11.73 -32.70
CA GLY A 866 3.50 -11.37 -34.11
C GLY A 866 4.37 -10.14 -34.44
N SER A 867 4.63 -9.95 -35.73
CA SER A 867 5.44 -8.85 -36.24
C SER A 867 4.88 -8.23 -37.53
N GLU A 868 3.93 -8.89 -38.17
CA GLU A 868 3.22 -8.42 -39.36
C GLU A 868 1.86 -7.88 -38.94
N LEU A 869 1.71 -6.56 -38.96
CA LEU A 869 0.49 -5.86 -38.59
C LEU A 869 -0.21 -5.31 -39.83
N THR A 870 -1.53 -5.23 -39.79
CA THR A 870 -2.36 -4.64 -40.85
C THR A 870 -3.27 -3.60 -40.25
N ILE A 871 -3.25 -2.39 -40.81
CA ILE A 871 -4.24 -1.34 -40.50
C ILE A 871 -5.39 -1.54 -41.47
N ASP A 872 -6.53 -1.99 -40.97
CA ASP A 872 -7.69 -2.18 -41.82
C ASP A 872 -8.50 -0.90 -42.03
N LYS A 873 -9.51 -0.99 -42.91
CA LYS A 873 -10.34 0.16 -43.28
C LYS A 873 -11.22 0.68 -42.15
N SER A 874 -11.34 -0.06 -41.04
CA SER A 874 -12.10 0.34 -39.85
C SER A 874 -11.26 1.15 -38.85
N GLY A 875 -9.94 1.14 -39.01
CA GLY A 875 -8.98 1.78 -38.10
C GLY A 875 -8.47 0.86 -36.99
N LEU A 876 -8.71 -0.45 -37.12
CA LEU A 876 -8.12 -1.46 -36.23
C LEU A 876 -6.75 -1.89 -36.74
N VAL A 877 -5.80 -1.98 -35.83
CA VAL A 877 -4.48 -2.56 -36.07
C VAL A 877 -4.53 -4.04 -35.67
N LYS A 878 -4.42 -4.93 -36.66
CA LYS A 878 -4.56 -6.39 -36.49
C LYS A 878 -3.23 -7.09 -36.75
N GLY A 879 -3.08 -8.33 -36.27
CA GLY A 879 -1.97 -9.23 -36.62
C GLY A 879 -0.89 -9.37 -35.56
N GLY A 880 -0.88 -8.52 -34.53
CA GLY A 880 0.05 -8.67 -33.41
C GLY A 880 -0.07 -7.61 -32.33
N LEU A 881 0.71 -7.81 -31.27
CA LEU A 881 0.90 -6.92 -30.12
C LEU A 881 2.40 -6.68 -29.98
N LEU A 882 2.84 -5.44 -30.19
CA LEU A 882 4.27 -5.09 -30.14
C LEU A 882 4.70 -4.68 -28.73
N SER A 883 5.93 -5.05 -28.37
CA SER A 883 6.70 -4.37 -27.34
C SER A 883 6.97 -2.93 -27.75
N ARG A 884 6.92 -2.02 -26.78
CA ARG A 884 7.45 -0.67 -26.96
C ARG A 884 8.97 -0.63 -27.03
N TYR A 885 9.67 -1.66 -26.54
CA TYR A 885 11.12 -1.77 -26.66
C TYR A 885 11.47 -2.50 -27.95
N PHE A 886 11.85 -1.72 -28.97
CA PHE A 886 12.28 -2.24 -30.27
C PHE A 886 13.73 -2.67 -30.13
N GLN A 887 13.92 -3.96 -29.85
CA GLN A 887 15.21 -4.58 -29.57
C GLN A 887 16.09 -4.64 -30.82
N SER A 888 17.39 -4.86 -30.61
CA SER A 888 18.37 -5.15 -31.66
C SER A 888 18.57 -6.67 -31.83
N PRO A 889 19.09 -7.16 -32.97
CA PRO A 889 19.54 -8.54 -33.09
C PRO A 889 20.87 -8.81 -32.34
N MET A 890 21.49 -7.81 -31.71
CA MET A 890 22.75 -7.92 -30.96
C MET A 890 22.49 -8.25 -29.48
N TRP A 891 21.75 -7.40 -28.76
CA TRP A 891 21.34 -7.59 -27.37
C TRP A 891 19.84 -7.94 -27.28
N HIS A 892 19.43 -8.75 -26.30
CA HIS A 892 18.04 -9.23 -26.13
C HIS A 892 17.43 -9.92 -27.39
N LYS A 893 18.25 -10.73 -28.07
CA LYS A 893 17.92 -11.38 -29.36
C LYS A 893 16.63 -12.19 -29.34
N ASP A 894 16.25 -12.72 -28.18
CA ASP A 894 15.03 -13.49 -27.96
C ASP A 894 13.75 -12.64 -28.07
N MET A 895 13.87 -11.33 -27.85
CA MET A 895 12.81 -10.33 -27.97
C MET A 895 12.85 -9.55 -29.29
N TYR A 896 13.90 -9.74 -30.10
CA TYR A 896 14.02 -9.12 -31.42
C TYR A 896 12.89 -9.57 -32.35
N VAL A 897 12.18 -8.60 -32.92
CA VAL A 897 11.22 -8.79 -34.01
C VAL A 897 11.42 -7.70 -35.05
N LEU A 898 10.87 -7.90 -36.24
CA LEU A 898 10.85 -6.91 -37.31
C LEU A 898 9.42 -6.40 -37.51
N PRO A 899 9.00 -5.31 -36.84
CA PRO A 899 7.68 -4.75 -37.03
C PRO A 899 7.46 -4.29 -38.46
N THR A 900 6.47 -4.87 -39.11
CA THR A 900 6.04 -4.57 -40.47
C THR A 900 4.57 -4.18 -40.45
N PHE A 901 4.23 -3.03 -41.03
CA PHE A 901 2.86 -2.53 -41.16
C PHE A 901 2.42 -2.58 -42.62
N ASN A 902 1.32 -3.28 -42.87
CA ASN A 902 0.58 -3.29 -44.12
C ASN A 902 -0.54 -2.24 -44.01
N VAL A 903 -0.47 -1.19 -44.82
CA VAL A 903 -1.35 -0.02 -44.70
C VAL A 903 -1.74 0.54 -46.06
N GLU A 904 -2.97 1.02 -46.19
CA GLU A 904 -3.48 1.69 -47.39
C GLU A 904 -3.74 3.17 -47.08
N TYR A 905 -2.91 4.06 -47.61
CA TYR A 905 -3.08 5.51 -47.50
C TYR A 905 -4.12 6.00 -48.50
N ARG A 906 -5.12 6.74 -48.02
CA ARG A 906 -6.25 7.21 -48.86
C ARG A 906 -5.91 8.40 -49.72
N THR A 907 -5.02 9.24 -49.20
CA THR A 907 -4.34 10.34 -49.87
C THR A 907 -2.89 10.32 -49.38
N ASP A 908 -2.04 11.15 -49.97
CA ASP A 908 -0.69 11.36 -49.46
C ASP A 908 -0.74 11.70 -47.96
N GLY A 909 0.14 11.08 -47.19
CA GLY A 909 0.16 11.16 -45.74
C GLY A 909 1.56 10.97 -45.19
N LYS A 910 1.63 10.73 -43.89
CA LYS A 910 2.87 10.56 -43.13
C LYS A 910 2.79 9.34 -42.24
N PHE A 911 3.92 8.66 -42.17
CA PHE A 911 4.23 7.75 -41.07
C PHE A 911 5.14 8.49 -40.09
N SER A 912 4.76 8.49 -38.82
CA SER A 912 5.51 9.15 -37.74
C SER A 912 5.71 8.18 -36.58
N ILE A 913 6.95 7.98 -36.15
CA ILE A 913 7.29 7.17 -34.96
C ILE A 913 7.80 8.09 -33.85
N TYR A 914 7.14 8.08 -32.69
CA TYR A 914 7.55 8.85 -31.52
C TYR A 914 8.41 7.99 -30.59
N VAL A 915 9.70 8.35 -30.49
CA VAL A 915 10.68 7.65 -29.66
C VAL A 915 10.84 8.39 -28.33
N ILE A 916 10.70 7.67 -27.21
CA ILE A 916 10.80 8.23 -25.86
C ILE A 916 12.25 8.26 -25.41
N ASN A 917 12.93 7.10 -25.47
CA ASN A 917 14.31 6.93 -25.03
C ASN A 917 15.03 5.83 -25.85
N SER A 918 16.35 5.77 -25.71
CA SER A 918 17.19 4.72 -26.29
C SER A 918 18.26 4.23 -25.30
N ALA A 919 18.70 2.99 -25.47
CA ALA A 919 19.71 2.37 -24.63
C ALA A 919 21.05 3.13 -24.65
N LYS A 920 21.74 3.17 -23.50
CA LYS A 920 23.07 3.78 -23.34
C LYS A 920 24.15 3.21 -24.27
N ILE A 921 24.01 1.97 -24.72
CA ILE A 921 24.97 1.32 -25.61
C ILE A 921 24.67 1.55 -27.09
N GLY A 922 23.67 2.38 -27.40
CA GLY A 922 23.31 2.81 -28.74
C GLY A 922 22.23 1.95 -29.41
N ALA A 923 21.49 2.53 -30.34
CA ALA A 923 20.43 1.88 -31.10
C ALA A 923 20.26 2.59 -32.45
N ASN A 924 19.64 1.94 -33.43
CA ASN A 924 19.36 2.57 -34.72
C ASN A 924 17.85 2.54 -35.00
N LEU A 925 17.32 3.62 -35.53
CA LEU A 925 15.98 3.64 -36.13
C LEU A 925 16.14 3.71 -37.65
N LYS A 926 15.74 2.63 -38.33
CA LYS A 926 15.58 2.62 -39.79
C LYS A 926 14.14 2.33 -40.17
N VAL A 927 13.62 3.08 -41.14
CA VAL A 927 12.26 2.90 -41.67
C VAL A 927 12.35 2.68 -43.17
N TYR A 928 11.80 1.55 -43.62
CA TYR A 928 11.72 1.18 -45.02
C TYR A 928 10.27 1.30 -45.50
N LEU A 929 10.07 1.91 -46.66
CA LEU A 929 8.81 1.98 -47.38
C LEU A 929 8.92 1.16 -48.66
N ASN A 930 8.16 0.07 -48.77
CA ASN A 930 8.23 -0.88 -49.89
C ASN A 930 9.68 -1.32 -50.19
N ASP A 931 10.39 -1.73 -49.14
CA ASP A 931 11.81 -2.13 -49.11
C ASP A 931 12.83 -1.04 -49.51
N LYS A 932 12.41 0.20 -49.75
CA LYS A 932 13.29 1.35 -49.91
C LYS A 932 13.54 2.02 -48.55
N LEU A 933 14.80 2.21 -48.17
CA LEU A 933 15.18 2.96 -46.95
C LEU A 933 14.77 4.43 -47.11
N MET A 934 13.90 4.91 -46.23
CA MET A 934 13.39 6.29 -46.24
C MET A 934 13.94 7.14 -45.09
N LEU A 935 14.18 6.52 -43.95
CA LEU A 935 14.73 7.16 -42.75
C LEU A 935 15.81 6.28 -42.15
N SER A 936 16.93 6.88 -41.75
CA SER A 936 17.95 6.25 -40.92
C SER A 936 18.42 7.27 -39.87
N HIS A 937 18.34 6.89 -38.60
CA HIS A 937 18.79 7.71 -37.49
C HIS A 937 19.56 6.84 -36.48
N GLU A 938 20.77 7.26 -36.14
CA GLU A 938 21.59 6.61 -35.13
C GLU A 938 21.38 7.28 -33.78
N PHE A 939 21.09 6.48 -32.75
CA PHE A 939 21.15 6.90 -31.36
C PHE A 939 22.51 6.51 -30.80
N PRO A 940 23.40 7.48 -30.48
CA PRO A 940 24.79 7.20 -30.14
C PRO A 940 24.94 6.52 -28.79
N LYS A 941 26.13 5.98 -28.51
CA LYS A 941 26.51 5.46 -27.19
C LYS A 941 26.70 6.60 -26.18
N GLY A 942 26.43 6.33 -24.90
CA GLY A 942 26.58 7.28 -23.80
C GLY A 942 26.76 6.61 -22.44
N ARG A 943 26.81 7.44 -21.38
CA ARG A 943 27.01 6.96 -20.00
C ARG A 943 25.71 6.45 -19.33
N ALA A 944 24.56 6.82 -19.88
CA ALA A 944 23.22 6.46 -19.39
C ALA A 944 22.25 6.39 -20.58
N ASP A 945 21.05 5.87 -20.37
CA ASP A 945 20.02 5.83 -21.42
C ASP A 945 19.64 7.25 -21.87
N HIS A 946 19.43 7.43 -23.16
CA HIS A 946 19.21 8.74 -23.76
C HIS A 946 17.72 9.07 -23.81
N LYS A 947 17.35 10.25 -23.30
CA LYS A 947 15.99 10.79 -23.44
C LYS A 947 15.87 11.46 -24.82
N ILE A 948 14.96 10.97 -25.66
CA ILE A 948 14.78 11.40 -27.05
C ILE A 948 13.53 12.29 -27.19
N GLN A 949 12.37 11.78 -26.76
CA GLN A 949 11.07 12.46 -26.80
C GLN A 949 10.78 13.20 -28.12
N LYS A 950 10.98 12.51 -29.25
CA LYS A 950 10.90 13.13 -30.58
C LYS A 950 10.21 12.20 -31.59
N SER A 951 9.46 12.81 -32.51
CA SER A 951 8.90 12.13 -33.68
C SER A 951 9.87 12.12 -34.85
N PHE A 952 9.91 11.00 -35.55
CA PHE A 952 10.62 10.84 -36.81
C PHE A 952 9.62 10.47 -37.90
N ASP A 953 9.65 11.22 -38.99
CA ASP A 953 8.60 11.20 -40.01
C ASP A 953 9.13 10.79 -41.37
N ILE A 954 8.31 10.08 -42.14
CA ILE A 954 8.49 9.90 -43.59
C ILE A 954 7.18 10.24 -44.31
N ASP A 955 7.29 10.83 -45.50
CA ASP A 955 6.15 11.01 -46.38
C ASP A 955 5.79 9.68 -47.07
N VAL A 956 4.50 9.39 -47.14
CA VAL A 956 3.96 8.16 -47.73
C VAL A 956 2.93 8.54 -48.79
N PRO A 957 3.14 8.19 -50.07
CA PRO A 957 2.16 8.45 -51.12
C PRO A 957 0.83 7.75 -50.90
N LYS A 958 -0.21 8.20 -51.59
CA LYS A 958 -1.47 7.47 -51.71
C LYS A 958 -1.23 6.06 -52.25
N GLY A 959 -1.85 5.05 -51.63
CA GLY A 959 -1.84 3.67 -52.11
C GLY A 959 -1.53 2.64 -51.02
N LYS A 960 -1.31 1.39 -51.44
CA LYS A 960 -0.93 0.30 -50.55
C LYS A 960 0.58 0.31 -50.33
N HIS A 961 0.98 0.23 -49.06
CA HIS A 961 2.38 0.29 -48.66
C HIS A 961 2.69 -0.73 -47.57
N VAL A 962 3.94 -1.17 -47.58
CA VAL A 962 4.57 -1.95 -46.51
C VAL A 962 5.60 -1.05 -45.84
N ILE A 963 5.44 -0.82 -44.54
CA ILE A 963 6.36 -0.02 -43.73
C ILE A 963 7.06 -0.94 -42.73
N LYS A 964 8.38 -1.06 -42.83
CA LYS A 964 9.20 -1.93 -41.96
C LYS A 964 10.10 -1.09 -41.08
N ILE A 965 10.06 -1.35 -39.78
CA ILE A 965 10.88 -0.66 -38.77
C ILE A 965 12.00 -1.62 -38.36
N VAL A 966 13.24 -1.16 -38.48
CA VAL A 966 14.43 -1.96 -38.18
C VAL A 966 15.27 -1.25 -37.15
N ASN A 967 15.65 -1.99 -36.11
CA ASN A 967 16.76 -1.66 -35.26
C ASN A 967 17.91 -2.61 -35.54
N ASP A 968 18.95 -2.09 -36.19
CA ASP A 968 20.21 -2.81 -36.44
C ASP A 968 21.39 -2.17 -35.68
N GLY A 969 21.08 -1.38 -34.65
CA GLY A 969 22.05 -0.85 -33.71
C GLY A 969 22.45 -1.92 -32.68
N GLU A 970 22.95 -1.48 -31.53
CA GLU A 970 23.45 -2.41 -30.51
C GLU A 970 22.32 -2.94 -29.63
N ASP A 971 21.46 -2.07 -29.12
CA ASP A 971 20.43 -2.45 -28.15
C ASP A 971 19.09 -1.81 -28.51
N TRP A 972 18.20 -1.52 -27.56
CA TRP A 972 16.85 -1.06 -27.84
C TRP A 972 16.68 0.46 -28.03
N PHE A 973 15.60 0.83 -28.73
CA PHE A 973 14.93 2.12 -28.53
C PHE A 973 13.46 1.91 -28.15
N ASN A 974 12.89 2.86 -27.42
CA ASN A 974 11.54 2.76 -26.86
C ASN A 974 10.55 3.66 -27.62
N VAL A 975 9.43 3.09 -28.03
CA VAL A 975 8.40 3.73 -28.85
C VAL A 975 7.19 4.08 -27.99
N GLY A 976 6.85 5.35 -27.92
CA GLY A 976 5.62 5.79 -27.24
C GLY A 976 4.38 5.51 -28.09
N TYR A 977 4.41 5.94 -29.36
CA TYR A 977 3.35 5.66 -30.32
C TYR A 977 3.85 5.77 -31.76
N ILE A 978 3.06 5.21 -32.68
CA ILE A 978 3.21 5.32 -34.12
C ILE A 978 1.93 5.97 -34.66
N LEU A 979 2.07 6.97 -35.52
CA LEU A 979 0.99 7.71 -36.15
C LEU A 979 1.02 7.48 -37.66
N PHE A 980 -0.13 7.13 -38.22
CA PHE A 980 -0.36 6.98 -39.65
C PHE A 980 -1.43 7.97 -40.07
N THR A 981 -1.08 8.99 -40.86
CA THR A 981 -2.06 10.02 -41.23
C THR A 981 -2.86 9.64 -42.46
N ASN A 982 -4.13 10.04 -42.50
CA ASN A 982 -5.02 9.86 -43.66
C ASN A 982 -5.23 8.40 -44.14
N VAL A 983 -5.27 7.42 -43.22
CA VAL A 983 -5.38 5.98 -43.55
C VAL A 983 -6.80 5.42 -43.42
N ILE A 984 -7.66 6.07 -42.65
CA ILE A 984 -9.08 5.72 -42.54
C ILE A 984 -9.97 6.86 -43.01
N ASN A 985 -11.25 6.56 -43.27
CA ASN A 985 -12.25 7.55 -43.65
C ASN A 985 -12.80 8.29 -42.40
N ASP A 986 -13.92 8.99 -42.54
CA ASP A 986 -14.50 9.92 -41.55
C ASP A 986 -14.52 9.43 -40.10
N CYS A 987 -14.87 8.16 -39.83
CA CYS A 987 -14.98 7.62 -38.47
C CYS A 987 -14.31 6.25 -38.31
N GLN A 988 -13.81 6.00 -37.11
CA GLN A 988 -13.37 4.66 -36.67
C GLN A 988 -14.61 3.87 -36.24
N VAL A 989 -14.70 2.60 -36.62
CA VAL A 989 -15.89 1.78 -36.32
C VAL A 989 -15.47 0.40 -35.84
N ILE A 990 -16.06 -0.05 -34.74
CA ILE A 990 -15.89 -1.39 -34.19
C ILE A 990 -17.26 -1.94 -33.81
N GLY A 991 -17.43 -3.26 -33.88
CA GLY A 991 -18.67 -3.85 -33.44
C GLY A 991 -18.68 -5.37 -33.43
N LEU A 992 -19.76 -5.88 -32.87
CA LEU A 992 -20.05 -7.31 -32.75
C LEU A 992 -21.32 -7.64 -33.54
N LYS A 993 -21.34 -8.83 -34.14
CA LYS A 993 -22.52 -9.36 -34.84
C LYS A 993 -22.84 -10.79 -34.42
N ASN A 994 -24.09 -11.15 -34.60
CA ASN A 994 -24.53 -12.53 -34.75
C ASN A 994 -25.38 -12.64 -36.02
N SER A 995 -24.86 -13.36 -37.01
CA SER A 995 -25.53 -13.52 -38.31
C SER A 995 -26.74 -14.46 -38.26
N GLU A 996 -26.84 -15.39 -37.30
CA GLU A 996 -28.00 -16.29 -37.14
C GLU A 996 -29.20 -15.57 -36.51
N ARG A 997 -28.92 -14.70 -35.54
CA ARG A 997 -29.90 -13.88 -34.81
C ARG A 997 -30.17 -12.55 -35.49
N ASN A 998 -29.47 -12.25 -36.58
CA ASN A 998 -29.59 -11.01 -37.34
C ASN A 998 -29.46 -9.76 -36.46
N PHE A 999 -28.46 -9.77 -35.56
CA PHE A 999 -28.22 -8.72 -34.59
C PHE A 999 -26.81 -8.17 -34.72
N VAL A 1000 -26.65 -6.85 -34.70
CA VAL A 1000 -25.36 -6.16 -34.76
C VAL A 1000 -25.34 -5.03 -33.74
N MET A 1001 -24.21 -4.85 -33.07
CA MET A 1001 -23.90 -3.67 -32.25
C MET A 1001 -22.65 -3.01 -32.79
N LEU A 1002 -22.70 -1.70 -33.01
CA LEU A 1002 -21.55 -0.93 -33.48
C LEU A 1002 -21.30 0.26 -32.56
N TRP A 1003 -20.04 0.66 -32.44
CA TRP A 1003 -19.59 1.93 -31.88
C TRP A 1003 -18.82 2.68 -32.97
N LEU A 1004 -19.28 3.90 -33.27
CA LEU A 1004 -18.72 4.78 -34.28
C LEU A 1004 -18.10 5.97 -33.57
N LYS A 1005 -16.79 6.14 -33.75
CA LYS A 1005 -15.99 7.12 -33.02
C LYS A 1005 -15.36 8.13 -33.98
N ASN A 1006 -15.40 9.40 -33.60
CA ASN A 1006 -14.57 10.42 -34.21
C ASN A 1006 -13.12 10.20 -33.77
N PRO A 1007 -12.18 9.84 -34.66
CA PRO A 1007 -10.81 9.51 -34.28
C PRO A 1007 -10.09 10.69 -33.61
N LYS A 1008 -10.53 11.93 -33.93
CA LYS A 1008 -9.99 13.15 -33.33
C LYS A 1008 -10.48 13.39 -31.91
N TRP A 1009 -11.59 12.77 -31.49
CA TRP A 1009 -12.08 12.80 -30.12
C TRP A 1009 -11.41 11.69 -29.30
N ASN A 1010 -10.29 12.04 -28.67
CA ASN A 1010 -9.54 11.16 -27.77
C ASN A 1010 -8.88 12.03 -26.69
N VAL A 1011 -8.43 11.40 -25.60
CA VAL A 1011 -7.90 12.12 -24.45
C VAL A 1011 -6.67 12.97 -24.79
N LYS A 1012 -5.78 12.48 -25.66
CA LYS A 1012 -4.58 13.21 -26.09
C LYS A 1012 -4.93 14.51 -26.82
N ASN A 1013 -5.82 14.44 -27.80
CA ASN A 1013 -6.26 15.60 -28.57
C ASN A 1013 -7.05 16.60 -27.72
N TYR A 1014 -7.89 16.10 -26.81
CA TYR A 1014 -8.61 16.93 -25.84
C TYR A 1014 -7.63 17.72 -24.95
N LEU A 1015 -6.62 17.05 -24.40
CA LEU A 1015 -5.60 17.69 -23.56
C LEU A 1015 -4.71 18.67 -24.35
N ALA A 1016 -4.53 18.45 -25.65
CA ALA A 1016 -3.83 19.35 -26.55
C ALA A 1016 -4.70 20.50 -27.08
N GLY A 1017 -5.97 20.59 -26.70
CA GLY A 1017 -6.89 21.64 -27.17
C GLY A 1017 -7.21 21.57 -28.66
N VAL A 1018 -7.10 20.38 -29.26
CA VAL A 1018 -7.40 20.18 -30.69
C VAL A 1018 -8.90 20.34 -30.92
N GLU A 1019 -9.25 21.20 -31.89
CA GLU A 1019 -10.64 21.38 -32.32
C GLU A 1019 -11.16 20.10 -33.01
N VAL A 1020 -12.29 19.57 -32.51
CA VAL A 1020 -12.96 18.40 -33.09
C VAL A 1020 -14.18 18.83 -33.86
N LYS A 1021 -14.11 18.65 -35.19
CA LYS A 1021 -15.23 18.95 -36.10
C LYS A 1021 -16.21 17.77 -36.15
N PRO A 1022 -17.54 18.02 -36.19
CA PRO A 1022 -18.53 16.97 -36.35
C PRO A 1022 -18.38 16.18 -37.65
N ILE A 1023 -18.67 14.89 -37.58
CA ILE A 1023 -18.72 14.00 -38.74
C ILE A 1023 -20.13 14.07 -39.35
N LYS A 1024 -20.19 14.34 -40.65
CA LYS A 1024 -21.43 14.53 -41.42
C LYS A 1024 -21.46 13.59 -42.61
N ASN A 1025 -22.64 13.05 -42.91
CA ASN A 1025 -22.87 12.18 -44.08
C ASN A 1025 -21.96 10.94 -44.15
N ALA A 1026 -21.45 10.47 -43.00
CA ALA A 1026 -20.74 9.21 -42.95
C ALA A 1026 -21.62 8.09 -43.52
N LYS A 1027 -21.02 7.13 -44.21
CA LYS A 1027 -21.73 5.98 -44.76
C LYS A 1027 -21.09 4.72 -44.19
N ILE A 1028 -21.90 3.90 -43.56
CA ILE A 1028 -21.46 2.67 -42.89
C ILE A 1028 -21.93 1.48 -43.71
N GLU A 1029 -21.02 0.54 -43.94
CA GLU A 1029 -21.33 -0.74 -44.57
C GLU A 1029 -20.95 -1.88 -43.63
N VAL A 1030 -21.91 -2.77 -43.36
CA VAL A 1030 -21.71 -3.99 -42.57
C VAL A 1030 -21.94 -5.20 -43.47
N LYS A 1031 -20.95 -6.07 -43.58
CA LYS A 1031 -21.01 -7.27 -44.43
C LYS A 1031 -21.54 -8.50 -43.70
N ASP A 1032 -21.95 -9.48 -44.50
CA ASP A 1032 -22.55 -10.75 -44.11
C ASP A 1032 -23.75 -10.59 -43.18
N ILE A 1033 -24.63 -9.66 -43.56
CA ILE A 1033 -25.94 -9.45 -42.94
C ILE A 1033 -26.99 -10.06 -43.86
N GLN A 1034 -27.90 -10.88 -43.35
CA GLN A 1034 -28.92 -11.50 -44.21
C GLN A 1034 -29.81 -10.44 -44.86
N ASN A 1035 -30.27 -10.68 -46.09
CA ASN A 1035 -31.24 -9.79 -46.73
C ASN A 1035 -32.55 -9.70 -45.91
N GLY A 1036 -33.20 -8.54 -45.97
CA GLY A 1036 -34.49 -8.26 -45.31
C GLY A 1036 -34.57 -6.87 -44.70
N GLN A 1037 -35.64 -6.60 -43.97
CA GLN A 1037 -35.86 -5.33 -43.27
C GLN A 1037 -35.25 -5.36 -41.87
N TYR A 1038 -34.55 -4.29 -41.51
CA TYR A 1038 -33.88 -4.10 -40.23
C TYR A 1038 -34.27 -2.76 -39.61
N ILE A 1039 -34.21 -2.70 -38.29
CA ILE A 1039 -34.32 -1.50 -37.48
C ILE A 1039 -32.94 -1.16 -36.94
N ILE A 1040 -32.56 0.11 -37.01
CA ILE A 1040 -31.35 0.67 -36.43
C ILE A 1040 -31.77 1.64 -35.34
N ASP A 1041 -31.46 1.31 -34.08
CA ASP A 1041 -31.55 2.24 -32.97
C ASP A 1041 -30.19 2.95 -32.82
N PHE A 1042 -30.13 4.26 -33.04
CA PHE A 1042 -28.94 5.08 -32.79
C PHE A 1042 -28.95 5.58 -31.35
N TRP A 1043 -27.80 5.54 -30.68
CA TRP A 1043 -27.64 5.84 -29.27
C TRP A 1043 -26.61 6.94 -29.03
N ASP A 1044 -26.97 7.85 -28.13
CA ASP A 1044 -26.02 8.75 -27.48
C ASP A 1044 -25.20 7.94 -26.47
N THR A 1045 -23.89 7.87 -26.67
CA THR A 1045 -22.97 7.07 -25.85
C THR A 1045 -22.62 7.72 -24.51
N TRP A 1046 -22.90 9.01 -24.36
CA TRP A 1046 -22.65 9.79 -23.14
C TRP A 1046 -23.87 9.79 -22.23
N ASN A 1047 -25.06 9.86 -22.81
CA ASN A 1047 -26.33 9.89 -22.08
C ASN A 1047 -27.06 8.55 -22.08
N GLY A 1048 -26.67 7.58 -22.91
CA GLY A 1048 -27.31 6.26 -23.00
C GLY A 1048 -28.80 6.33 -23.31
N VAL A 1049 -29.17 7.19 -24.26
CA VAL A 1049 -30.54 7.36 -24.76
C VAL A 1049 -30.56 7.15 -26.27
N VAL A 1050 -31.70 6.69 -26.79
CA VAL A 1050 -31.89 6.55 -28.24
C VAL A 1050 -32.05 7.95 -28.85
N LEU A 1051 -31.20 8.27 -29.82
CA LEU A 1051 -31.22 9.51 -30.59
C LEU A 1051 -32.21 9.46 -31.74
N ASP A 1052 -32.22 8.33 -32.46
CA ASP A 1052 -33.03 8.14 -33.66
C ASP A 1052 -33.29 6.65 -33.91
N LYS A 1053 -34.36 6.33 -34.63
CA LYS A 1053 -34.69 4.97 -35.09
C LYS A 1053 -34.97 4.97 -36.57
N LYS A 1054 -34.30 4.08 -37.31
CA LYS A 1054 -34.41 4.01 -38.77
C LYS A 1054 -34.66 2.61 -39.28
N GLU A 1055 -35.57 2.46 -40.23
CA GLU A 1055 -35.74 1.23 -40.99
C GLU A 1055 -34.82 1.22 -42.20
N VAL A 1056 -34.15 0.10 -42.45
CA VAL A 1056 -33.24 -0.10 -43.58
C VAL A 1056 -33.47 -1.47 -44.19
N GLU A 1057 -33.46 -1.54 -45.52
CA GLU A 1057 -33.49 -2.80 -46.26
C GLU A 1057 -32.06 -3.25 -46.59
N VAL A 1058 -31.74 -4.50 -46.24
CA VAL A 1058 -30.47 -5.15 -46.56
C VAL A 1058 -30.59 -5.90 -47.86
N ASN A 1059 -29.69 -5.59 -48.79
CA ASN A 1059 -29.58 -6.21 -50.10
C ASN A 1059 -28.15 -6.73 -50.32
N ASN A 1060 -27.99 -7.78 -51.13
CA ASN A 1060 -26.70 -8.38 -51.47
C ASN A 1060 -25.82 -8.75 -50.26
N ASN A 1061 -26.46 -9.09 -49.14
CA ASN A 1061 -25.85 -9.37 -47.85
C ASN A 1061 -25.01 -8.23 -47.23
N VAL A 1062 -25.26 -6.98 -47.62
CA VAL A 1062 -24.58 -5.79 -47.11
C VAL A 1062 -25.62 -4.81 -46.57
N LEU A 1063 -25.52 -4.49 -45.28
CA LEU A 1063 -26.30 -3.42 -44.67
C LEU A 1063 -25.57 -2.10 -44.90
N THR A 1064 -26.29 -1.11 -45.45
CA THR A 1064 -25.75 0.23 -45.68
C THR A 1064 -26.64 1.28 -45.04
N PHE A 1065 -26.05 2.20 -44.27
CA PHE A 1065 -26.79 3.31 -43.67
C PHE A 1065 -25.93 4.55 -43.44
N THR A 1066 -26.58 5.68 -43.19
CA THR A 1066 -25.98 6.95 -42.78
C THR A 1066 -26.44 7.26 -41.36
N PRO A 1067 -25.53 7.36 -40.38
CA PRO A 1067 -25.87 7.78 -39.03
C PRO A 1067 -26.21 9.27 -38.96
N PRO A 1068 -26.86 9.74 -37.88
CA PRO A 1068 -26.96 11.16 -37.54
C PRO A 1068 -25.58 11.84 -37.45
N GLU A 1069 -25.52 13.16 -37.59
CA GLU A 1069 -24.30 13.95 -37.34
C GLU A 1069 -23.83 13.78 -35.87
N PHE A 1070 -22.53 13.58 -35.65
CA PHE A 1070 -21.97 13.42 -34.30
C PHE A 1070 -20.58 14.06 -34.18
N SER A 1071 -20.30 14.67 -33.03
CA SER A 1071 -19.01 15.30 -32.72
C SER A 1071 -18.00 14.32 -32.13
N TYR A 1072 -18.45 13.46 -31.23
CA TYR A 1072 -17.60 12.60 -30.41
C TYR A 1072 -17.69 11.16 -30.88
N ASP A 1073 -18.84 10.56 -30.64
CA ASP A 1073 -19.11 9.16 -30.95
C ASP A 1073 -20.60 8.87 -30.75
N ILE A 1074 -21.05 7.78 -31.36
CA ILE A 1074 -22.40 7.22 -31.21
C ILE A 1074 -22.32 5.70 -31.24
N ALA A 1075 -23.35 5.03 -30.75
CA ALA A 1075 -23.49 3.59 -30.89
C ALA A 1075 -24.79 3.24 -31.61
N CYS A 1076 -24.88 2.02 -32.15
CA CYS A 1076 -26.15 1.54 -32.65
C CYS A 1076 -26.40 0.06 -32.33
N LYS A 1077 -27.68 -0.27 -32.17
CA LYS A 1077 -28.19 -1.66 -32.19
C LYS A 1077 -28.97 -1.84 -33.48
N ILE A 1078 -28.66 -2.89 -34.22
CA ILE A 1078 -29.30 -3.22 -35.48
C ILE A 1078 -29.90 -4.62 -35.35
N TYR A 1079 -31.19 -4.75 -35.65
CA TYR A 1079 -31.91 -6.02 -35.55
C TYR A 1079 -32.94 -6.16 -36.66
N LYS A 1080 -33.16 -7.39 -37.11
CA LYS A 1080 -34.17 -7.70 -38.13
C LYS A 1080 -35.58 -7.43 -37.60
N LYS A 1081 -36.42 -6.83 -38.44
CA LYS A 1081 -37.81 -6.47 -38.14
C LYS A 1081 -38.72 -7.69 -38.08
#